data_AF-A0A3A8IKN7-F1
#
_entry.id   AF-A0A3A8IKN7-F1
#
_cell.length_a   1.000
_cell.length_b   1.000
_cell.length_c   1.000
_cell.angle_alpha   90.00
_cell.angle_beta   90.00
_cell.angle_gamma   90.00
#
_symmetry.space_group_name_H-M   'P 1'
#
loop_
_entity.id
_entity.type
_entity.pdbx_description
1 polymer ?
#
loop_
_entity_poly.entity_id
_entity_poly.type
_entity_poly.pdbx_seq_one_letter_code
_entity_poly.pdbx_strand_id
1 'polypeptide(L)'
;MRLFLMAVLCGSVLAGCKKDDSKAGALNVTVGYSGFTRGCVTVTATDVDDAQNTSTLNVAIPGKTPGSVAVAVFREKDWGRVLKVTTQLREFDCAGEPVGDPQEMNARVPEEGKLDVGFTVKATDTDKDGYFSAYPEDLEATAGNDCNDNNENSYPGIANDGLTNWYRDADGDSFGDEKATPVRACKQPAGFVKDAKDCNDANALIHPATLEQLCDGVDDNCSGAPDENFKLGELCTSSEQYCGPTNRCSQDKLSAECFSATSATPWYVDADGDGREGAAAGVSCVRPEPDAVAASTDCDESSTFVNNGLPEACDRLDNNCTGGVDEGCGALTWSTNAEIVTPQLDLTAIALYDQGRKSWIVGPNKLLHLDSTTPTIRDFSDGSCRKDWRAAWTSEGGRGFFVGKSGWVSTRLITDSGEACYTFQPSSNTDFNGVFGVDDPSAGPTAYAVASNGKIYRWAPPYDETNLTEVADVPANLRAIGGTKNGNMILAVGSGDANEGAQVYRYDATTNGPWALDPLAAPITGFLKGIHVTDSRFAYAAGENGVVIKRTTAGWGAPLPTVFEAGSTTNKANIGDILAFSEKGIYVSTNDGNIMFYDGGTVWTPAYTGTKGLFSLDGSSPSRIAAVGAGSTLVNFTPPAPTPP
;
A
#
# COMPACT_ATOMS: atom_id res chain seq x y z
N MET A 1 -69.53 70.41 47.08
CA MET A 1 -68.92 70.03 45.81
C MET A 1 -68.10 68.78 46.04
N ARG A 2 -68.42 67.69 45.34
CA ARG A 2 -67.63 66.44 45.32
C ARG A 2 -66.58 66.56 44.22
N LEU A 3 -65.38 65.99 44.38
CA LEU A 3 -64.40 65.93 43.30
C LEU A 3 -65.01 65.09 42.19
N PHE A 4 -65.07 65.65 40.99
CA PHE A 4 -65.34 64.88 39.79
C PHE A 4 -64.22 65.23 38.82
N LEU A 5 -63.33 64.30 38.54
CA LEU A 5 -62.61 64.36 37.28
C LEU A 5 -63.60 63.95 36.20
N MET A 6 -63.86 64.84 35.26
CA MET A 6 -64.79 64.59 34.17
C MET A 6 -64.05 64.75 32.84
N ALA A 7 -64.01 63.67 32.06
CA ALA A 7 -63.49 63.71 30.70
C ALA A 7 -64.50 64.46 29.82
N VAL A 8 -64.04 65.50 29.14
CA VAL A 8 -64.84 66.22 28.14
C VAL A 8 -64.22 65.93 26.77
N LEU A 9 -64.79 64.96 26.06
CA LEU A 9 -64.41 64.71 24.67
C LEU A 9 -64.86 65.89 23.80
N CYS A 10 -63.88 66.51 23.15
CA CYS A 10 -64.04 67.67 22.28
C CYS A 10 -65.16 67.41 21.25
N GLY A 11 -66.32 68.05 21.45
CA GLY A 11 -67.48 67.92 20.57
C GLY A 11 -68.85 67.74 21.24
N SER A 12 -68.93 67.65 22.58
CA SER A 12 -70.21 67.48 23.28
C SER A 12 -70.56 68.70 24.12
N VAL A 13 -71.65 69.39 23.75
CA VAL A 13 -72.30 70.42 24.56
C VAL A 13 -72.61 69.82 25.95
N LEU A 14 -72.05 70.40 27.02
CA LEU A 14 -72.36 70.08 28.41
C LEU A 14 -73.84 70.38 28.71
N ALA A 15 -74.74 69.45 28.39
CA ALA A 15 -76.14 69.48 28.78
C ALA A 15 -76.32 68.64 30.05
N GLY A 16 -76.09 69.23 31.22
CA GLY A 16 -76.35 68.55 32.49
C GLY A 16 -75.65 69.09 33.73
N CYS A 17 -75.62 70.40 33.97
CA CYS A 17 -75.25 70.94 35.29
C CYS A 17 -76.40 71.73 35.90
N LYS A 18 -76.76 71.40 37.15
CA LYS A 18 -77.70 72.18 37.97
C LYS A 18 -77.18 73.61 38.14
N LYS A 19 -78.12 74.56 38.14
CA LYS A 19 -77.92 76.01 37.93
C LYS A 19 -77.06 76.75 38.98
N ASP A 20 -76.61 76.11 40.06
CA ASP A 20 -75.88 76.77 41.16
C ASP A 20 -74.38 76.41 41.29
N ASP A 21 -73.85 75.45 40.52
CA ASP A 21 -72.44 75.04 40.58
C ASP A 21 -71.56 75.57 39.42
N SER A 22 -72.13 76.38 38.51
CA SER A 22 -71.48 76.81 37.25
C SER A 22 -70.39 77.88 37.37
N LYS A 23 -70.01 78.29 38.59
CA LYS A 23 -68.99 79.32 38.85
C LYS A 23 -67.72 78.83 39.55
N ALA A 24 -67.68 77.59 40.02
CA ALA A 24 -66.51 77.10 40.77
C ALA A 24 -65.26 76.98 39.87
N GLY A 25 -64.11 77.38 40.42
CA GLY A 25 -62.83 77.25 39.73
C GLY A 25 -62.43 75.80 39.44
N ALA A 26 -61.89 75.55 38.25
CA ALA A 26 -61.39 74.23 37.83
C ALA A 26 -60.04 74.33 37.12
N LEU A 27 -59.26 73.26 37.18
CA LEU A 27 -58.15 73.06 36.24
C LEU A 27 -58.70 72.39 34.99
N ASN A 28 -58.40 72.96 33.82
CA ASN A 28 -58.67 72.34 32.54
C ASN A 28 -57.39 71.65 32.05
N VAL A 29 -57.22 70.39 32.42
CA VAL A 29 -56.04 69.60 32.10
C VAL A 29 -56.16 69.11 30.67
N THR A 30 -55.36 69.67 29.76
CA THR A 30 -55.32 69.27 28.35
C THR A 30 -54.10 68.39 28.11
N VAL A 31 -54.33 67.16 27.65
CA VAL A 31 -53.25 66.24 27.28
C VAL A 31 -53.25 66.10 25.77
N GLY A 32 -52.23 66.66 25.12
CA GLY A 32 -51.92 66.39 23.72
C GLY A 32 -51.29 65.00 23.60
N TYR A 33 -51.75 64.20 22.65
CA TYR A 33 -51.22 62.86 22.42
C TYR A 33 -50.91 62.63 20.93
N SER A 34 -49.82 61.91 20.65
CA SER A 34 -49.40 61.59 19.28
C SER A 34 -48.66 60.24 19.18
N GLY A 35 -48.69 59.63 18.00
CA GLY A 35 -47.87 58.47 17.64
C GLY A 35 -48.47 57.08 17.91
N PHE A 36 -49.61 57.00 18.60
CA PHE A 36 -50.35 55.75 18.84
C PHE A 36 -51.86 55.92 18.66
N THR A 37 -52.57 54.83 18.34
CA THR A 37 -54.01 54.89 18.02
C THR A 37 -54.90 54.29 19.10
N ARG A 38 -54.36 53.47 20.00
CA ARG A 38 -55.09 52.79 21.08
C ARG A 38 -54.29 52.89 22.37
N GLY A 39 -54.97 53.02 23.51
CA GLY A 39 -54.33 53.23 24.80
C GLY A 39 -55.11 54.20 25.68
N CYS A 40 -54.52 54.56 26.81
CA CYS A 40 -55.17 55.39 27.80
C CYS A 40 -54.19 56.35 28.48
N VAL A 41 -54.67 57.51 28.88
CA VAL A 41 -53.92 58.43 29.75
C VAL A 41 -54.56 58.42 31.13
N THR A 42 -53.77 58.11 32.14
CA THR A 42 -54.12 58.28 33.54
C THR A 42 -53.81 59.72 33.96
N VAL A 43 -54.83 60.49 34.34
CA VAL A 43 -54.69 61.81 34.97
C VAL A 43 -54.95 61.68 36.45
N THR A 44 -53.96 62.00 37.28
CA THR A 44 -54.09 61.99 38.74
C THR A 44 -53.93 63.40 39.26
N ALA A 45 -54.83 63.84 40.13
CA ALA A 45 -54.71 65.08 40.87
C ALA A 45 -54.53 64.76 42.35
N THR A 46 -53.44 65.26 42.92
CA THR A 46 -53.09 65.05 44.33
C THR A 46 -52.90 66.40 45.00
N ASP A 47 -53.47 66.59 46.18
CA ASP A 47 -53.21 67.76 47.01
C ASP A 47 -51.73 67.80 47.43
N VAL A 48 -51.06 68.93 47.19
CA VAL A 48 -49.64 69.09 47.53
C VAL A 48 -49.43 69.10 49.05
N ASP A 49 -50.43 69.52 49.82
CA ASP A 49 -50.34 69.64 51.27
C ASP A 49 -50.75 68.33 51.99
N ASP A 50 -51.48 67.43 51.31
CA ASP A 50 -51.90 66.13 51.84
C ASP A 50 -52.02 65.07 50.72
N ALA A 51 -51.01 64.21 50.58
CA ALA A 51 -50.97 63.20 49.52
C ALA A 51 -52.10 62.13 49.61
N GLN A 52 -52.82 62.03 50.74
CA GLN A 52 -53.99 61.15 50.86
C GLN A 52 -55.20 61.69 50.07
N ASN A 53 -55.23 62.99 49.86
CA ASN A 53 -56.21 63.66 49.02
C ASN A 53 -55.80 63.51 47.56
N THR A 54 -56.09 62.34 46.99
CA THR A 54 -55.77 62.00 45.61
C THR A 54 -56.98 61.49 44.87
N SER A 55 -57.04 61.77 43.57
CA SER A 55 -58.08 61.25 42.69
C SER A 55 -57.55 61.07 41.29
N THR A 56 -57.92 59.94 40.69
CA THR A 56 -57.40 59.48 39.42
C THR A 56 -58.55 59.26 38.45
N LEU A 57 -58.34 59.69 37.21
CA LEU A 57 -59.20 59.38 36.08
C LEU A 57 -58.38 58.82 34.93
N ASN A 58 -58.78 57.64 34.47
CA ASN A 58 -58.27 57.05 33.24
C ASN A 58 -59.13 57.52 32.07
N VAL A 59 -58.48 58.06 31.04
CA VAL A 59 -59.12 58.58 29.84
C VAL A 59 -58.66 57.78 28.63
N ALA A 60 -59.59 57.01 28.07
CA ALA A 60 -59.35 56.26 26.84
C ALA A 60 -59.13 57.21 25.65
N ILE A 61 -58.16 56.89 24.80
CA ILE A 61 -57.83 57.72 23.64
C ILE A 61 -58.72 57.35 22.44
N PRO A 62 -59.35 58.33 21.75
CA PRO A 62 -60.44 58.10 20.81
C PRO A 62 -60.03 57.60 19.40
N GLY A 63 -58.95 56.82 19.27
CA GLY A 63 -58.61 56.16 17.99
C GLY A 63 -57.96 57.04 16.92
N LYS A 64 -57.78 58.35 17.17
CA LYS A 64 -57.24 59.32 16.18
C LYS A 64 -56.07 60.09 16.77
N THR A 65 -54.93 60.03 16.08
CA THR A 65 -53.65 60.62 16.49
C THR A 65 -53.06 61.45 15.34
N PRO A 66 -52.50 62.65 15.58
CA PRO A 66 -52.44 63.36 16.87
C PRO A 66 -53.81 63.90 17.30
N GLY A 67 -53.97 64.13 18.60
CA GLY A 67 -55.20 64.70 19.16
C GLY A 67 -54.99 65.27 20.57
N SER A 68 -56.07 65.70 21.20
CA SER A 68 -56.04 66.19 22.58
C SER A 68 -57.29 65.77 23.35
N VAL A 69 -57.12 65.34 24.60
CA VAL A 69 -58.21 65.14 25.56
C VAL A 69 -58.15 66.20 26.65
N ALA A 70 -59.32 66.61 27.16
CA ALA A 70 -59.42 67.54 28.26
C ALA A 70 -60.10 66.89 29.47
N VAL A 71 -59.51 67.04 30.64
CA VAL A 71 -60.04 66.59 31.93
C VAL A 71 -60.25 67.80 32.81
N ALA A 72 -61.51 68.05 33.18
CA ALA A 72 -61.82 69.07 34.17
C ALA A 72 -61.54 68.50 35.57
N VAL A 73 -60.66 69.15 36.32
CA VAL A 73 -60.34 68.83 37.71
C VAL A 73 -60.93 69.93 38.60
N PHE A 74 -62.01 69.61 39.30
CA PHE A 74 -62.62 70.50 40.29
C PHE A 74 -62.01 70.24 41.66
N ARG A 75 -61.83 71.27 42.49
CA ARG A 75 -61.31 71.13 43.85
C ARG A 75 -62.39 70.66 44.82
N GLU A 76 -62.03 69.76 45.74
CA GLU A 76 -62.88 69.44 46.89
C GLU A 76 -62.81 70.53 47.97
N LYS A 77 -63.82 70.55 48.85
CA LYS A 77 -63.90 71.56 49.90
C LYS A 77 -62.70 71.47 50.86
N ASP A 78 -62.29 70.24 51.17
CA ASP A 78 -61.31 69.94 52.22
C ASP A 78 -59.87 69.79 51.70
N TRP A 79 -59.66 69.94 50.37
CA TRP A 79 -58.34 69.92 49.75
C TRP A 79 -57.69 71.31 49.74
N GLY A 80 -56.36 71.38 49.67
CA GLY A 80 -55.54 72.54 49.36
C GLY A 80 -55.87 73.14 47.98
N ARG A 81 -55.47 74.40 47.74
CA ARG A 81 -55.70 75.05 46.43
C ARG A 81 -54.65 74.68 45.38
N VAL A 82 -53.50 74.14 45.77
CA VAL A 82 -52.43 73.74 44.85
C VAL A 82 -52.50 72.23 44.69
N LEU A 83 -52.76 71.77 43.47
CA LEU A 83 -52.81 70.35 43.14
C LEU A 83 -51.61 69.99 42.28
N LYS A 84 -50.94 68.88 42.59
CA LYS A 84 -50.01 68.19 41.72
C LYS A 84 -50.83 67.36 40.73
N VAL A 85 -50.79 67.73 39.47
CA VAL A 85 -51.41 66.96 38.38
C VAL A 85 -50.34 66.11 37.74
N THR A 86 -50.57 64.82 37.61
CA THR A 86 -49.70 63.90 36.88
C THR A 86 -50.41 63.23 35.71
N THR A 87 -49.69 62.96 34.63
CA THR A 87 -50.18 62.18 33.49
C THR A 87 -49.25 61.02 33.18
N GLN A 88 -49.80 59.83 32.99
CA GLN A 88 -49.05 58.63 32.61
C GLN A 88 -49.80 57.85 31.53
N LEU A 89 -49.06 57.30 30.56
CA LEU A 89 -49.63 56.48 29.49
C LEU A 89 -49.87 55.05 29.97
N ARG A 90 -50.86 54.39 29.35
CA ARG A 90 -51.14 52.96 29.47
C ARG A 90 -51.34 52.37 28.08
N GLU A 91 -50.71 51.23 27.87
CA GLU A 91 -50.82 50.47 26.62
C GLU A 91 -52.18 49.80 26.50
N PHE A 92 -52.61 49.55 25.27
CA PHE A 92 -53.82 48.84 24.84
C PHE A 92 -55.14 49.51 25.25
N ASP A 93 -55.42 49.62 26.55
CA ASP A 93 -56.61 50.25 27.12
C ASP A 93 -56.36 50.83 28.53
N CYS A 94 -57.42 51.25 29.21
CA CYS A 94 -57.31 51.84 30.55
C CYS A 94 -57.07 50.84 31.69
N ALA A 95 -57.08 49.54 31.39
CA ALA A 95 -56.69 48.46 32.30
C ALA A 95 -55.25 47.98 32.06
N GLY A 96 -54.65 48.31 30.92
CA GLY A 96 -53.26 48.02 30.60
C GLY A 96 -52.24 48.64 31.56
N GLU A 97 -51.03 48.08 31.55
CA GLU A 97 -49.93 48.52 32.42
C GLU A 97 -49.51 49.96 32.11
N PRO A 98 -49.17 50.75 33.14
CA PRO A 98 -48.64 52.08 32.94
C PRO A 98 -47.22 52.02 32.37
N VAL A 99 -46.94 52.85 31.38
CA VAL A 99 -45.65 52.92 30.69
C VAL A 99 -45.05 54.33 30.74
N GLY A 100 -43.72 54.39 30.76
CA GLY A 100 -42.95 55.62 30.96
C GLY A 100 -43.07 56.23 32.35
N ASP A 101 -42.24 57.24 32.57
CA ASP A 101 -42.29 58.05 33.78
C ASP A 101 -43.50 59.01 33.75
N PRO A 102 -44.22 59.19 34.87
CA PRO A 102 -45.30 60.17 34.96
C PRO A 102 -44.79 61.59 34.71
N GLN A 103 -45.46 62.34 33.84
CA GLN A 103 -45.24 63.78 33.74
C GLN A 103 -46.00 64.49 34.85
N GLU A 104 -45.47 65.58 35.40
CA GLU A 104 -46.08 66.27 36.55
C GLU A 104 -46.05 67.80 36.45
N MET A 105 -47.10 68.44 36.95
CA MET A 105 -47.18 69.90 37.08
C MET A 105 -48.04 70.30 38.28
N ASN A 106 -47.54 71.24 39.10
CA ASN A 106 -48.31 71.84 40.18
C ASN A 106 -49.12 73.04 39.67
N ALA A 107 -50.42 73.07 39.94
CA ALA A 107 -51.31 74.14 39.51
C ALA A 107 -52.27 74.57 40.63
N ARG A 108 -52.49 75.88 40.75
CA ARG A 108 -53.41 76.45 41.74
C ARG A 108 -54.82 76.57 41.15
N VAL A 109 -55.79 75.88 41.74
CA VAL A 109 -57.20 75.98 41.30
C VAL A 109 -57.73 77.40 41.55
N PRO A 110 -58.24 78.10 40.52
CA PRO A 110 -58.77 79.46 40.67
C PRO A 110 -60.01 79.50 41.58
N GLU A 111 -60.41 80.70 42.02
CA GLU A 111 -61.63 80.85 42.83
C GLU A 111 -62.90 80.80 41.96
N GLU A 112 -62.88 81.46 40.81
CA GLU A 112 -63.88 81.36 39.74
C GLU A 112 -63.18 81.20 38.39
N GLY A 113 -63.82 80.51 37.43
CA GLY A 113 -63.29 80.33 36.06
C GLY A 113 -62.43 79.08 35.88
N LYS A 114 -61.51 79.09 34.91
CA LYS A 114 -60.64 77.94 34.60
C LYS A 114 -59.18 78.34 34.48
N LEU A 115 -58.27 77.44 34.85
CA LEU A 115 -56.84 77.52 34.57
C LEU A 115 -56.45 76.34 33.66
N ASP A 116 -55.86 76.61 32.51
CA ASP A 116 -55.42 75.57 31.57
C ASP A 116 -54.07 74.98 32.03
N VAL A 117 -53.98 73.65 32.05
CA VAL A 117 -52.80 72.86 32.48
C VAL A 117 -52.47 71.90 31.34
N GLY A 118 -51.34 72.08 30.65
CA GLY A 118 -51.00 71.33 29.44
C GLY A 118 -49.96 70.24 29.67
N PHE A 119 -50.21 69.04 29.14
CA PHE A 119 -49.26 67.94 29.02
C PHE A 119 -49.16 67.48 27.57
N THR A 120 -48.03 66.90 27.18
CA THR A 120 -47.86 66.25 25.87
C THR A 120 -47.25 64.88 26.07
N VAL A 121 -47.99 63.85 25.67
CA VAL A 121 -47.52 62.47 25.72
C VAL A 121 -47.35 61.95 24.30
N LYS A 122 -46.27 61.20 24.07
CA LYS A 122 -45.96 60.63 22.77
C LYS A 122 -45.53 59.19 22.98
N ALA A 123 -45.94 58.30 22.11
CA ALA A 123 -45.46 56.92 22.05
C ALA A 123 -45.39 56.49 20.59
N THR A 124 -44.69 55.41 20.31
CA THR A 124 -44.62 54.81 18.96
C THR A 124 -45.37 53.49 19.00
N ASP A 125 -46.35 53.34 18.11
CA ASP A 125 -47.23 52.17 17.94
C ASP A 125 -47.38 51.97 16.43
N THR A 126 -46.36 51.37 15.82
CA THR A 126 -46.20 51.35 14.36
C THR A 126 -47.19 50.40 13.70
N ASP A 127 -47.44 49.24 14.31
CA ASP A 127 -48.39 48.24 13.83
C ASP A 127 -49.85 48.45 14.29
N LYS A 128 -50.08 49.34 15.28
CA LYS A 128 -51.41 49.77 15.75
C LYS A 128 -52.15 48.71 16.56
N ASP A 129 -51.44 47.78 17.18
CA ASP A 129 -52.05 46.81 18.09
C ASP A 129 -52.37 47.42 19.47
N GLY A 130 -51.75 48.56 19.79
CA GLY A 130 -51.95 49.33 21.02
C GLY A 130 -50.88 49.12 22.07
N TYR A 131 -49.91 48.23 21.87
CA TYR A 131 -48.67 48.20 22.64
C TYR A 131 -47.66 49.14 22.00
N PHE A 132 -46.81 49.76 22.80
CA PHE A 132 -45.88 50.75 22.30
C PHE A 132 -44.49 50.15 22.22
N SER A 133 -43.72 50.57 21.22
CA SER A 133 -42.34 50.17 21.04
C SER A 133 -41.55 50.29 22.34
N ALA A 134 -40.90 49.21 22.74
CA ALA A 134 -39.89 49.22 23.79
C ALA A 134 -38.67 50.08 23.41
N TYR A 135 -38.51 50.40 22.12
CA TYR A 135 -37.41 51.18 21.56
C TYR A 135 -37.89 52.24 20.58
N PRO A 136 -38.56 53.31 21.07
CA PRO A 136 -38.93 54.39 20.18
C PRO A 136 -37.67 55.05 19.59
N GLU A 137 -37.64 55.21 18.26
CA GLU A 137 -36.57 55.98 17.58
C GLU A 137 -36.59 57.46 17.99
N ASP A 138 -37.76 57.94 18.40
CA ASP A 138 -37.94 59.29 18.94
C ASP A 138 -37.67 59.33 20.44
N LEU A 139 -36.64 60.09 20.82
CA LEU A 139 -36.23 60.28 22.22
C LEU A 139 -37.28 61.00 23.08
N GLU A 140 -38.24 61.70 22.47
CA GLU A 140 -39.37 62.33 23.19
C GLU A 140 -40.57 61.38 23.39
N ALA A 141 -40.55 60.20 22.76
CA ALA A 141 -41.59 59.20 22.91
C ALA A 141 -41.34 58.31 24.13
N THR A 142 -42.41 58.03 24.86
CA THR A 142 -42.47 57.07 25.95
C THR A 142 -42.23 55.66 25.41
N ALA A 143 -41.22 54.98 25.95
CA ALA A 143 -40.99 53.57 25.70
C ALA A 143 -42.10 52.72 26.32
N GLY A 144 -42.66 51.81 25.52
CA GLY A 144 -43.58 50.78 25.98
C GLY A 144 -42.88 49.45 26.23
N ASN A 145 -43.61 48.36 26.04
CA ASN A 145 -43.13 47.01 26.30
C ASN A 145 -43.04 46.13 25.05
N ASP A 146 -43.40 46.64 23.87
CA ASP A 146 -43.38 45.86 22.64
C ASP A 146 -41.97 45.77 22.03
N CYS A 147 -41.38 44.57 22.09
CA CYS A 147 -40.07 44.29 21.49
C CYS A 147 -40.09 44.31 19.95
N ASN A 148 -41.27 44.14 19.32
CA ASN A 148 -41.45 44.02 17.88
C ASN A 148 -42.68 44.81 17.39
N ASP A 149 -42.63 46.12 17.60
CA ASP A 149 -43.65 47.14 17.25
C ASP A 149 -44.03 47.21 15.76
N ASN A 150 -43.44 46.38 14.90
CA ASN A 150 -43.76 46.30 13.47
C ASN A 150 -44.69 45.11 13.14
N ASN A 151 -45.16 44.36 14.14
CA ASN A 151 -45.96 43.16 13.95
C ASN A 151 -47.06 43.05 15.01
N GLU A 152 -48.30 43.36 14.60
CA GLU A 152 -49.50 43.39 15.45
C GLU A 152 -49.84 42.08 16.18
N ASN A 153 -49.15 40.98 15.85
CA ASN A 153 -49.29 39.68 16.49
C ASN A 153 -48.12 39.38 17.46
N SER A 154 -47.35 40.40 17.87
CA SER A 154 -46.05 40.24 18.54
C SER A 154 -45.88 41.03 19.84
N TYR A 155 -46.89 41.06 20.69
CA TYR A 155 -46.94 41.91 21.89
C TYR A 155 -46.64 41.19 23.22
N PRO A 156 -46.45 41.92 24.33
CA PRO A 156 -46.18 41.33 25.65
C PRO A 156 -47.22 40.29 26.12
N GLY A 157 -46.72 39.17 26.66
CA GLY A 157 -47.56 38.14 27.30
C GLY A 157 -48.14 37.07 26.38
N ILE A 158 -47.86 37.11 25.08
CA ILE A 158 -48.17 36.02 24.14
C ILE A 158 -46.93 35.17 23.80
N ALA A 159 -47.14 34.04 23.14
CA ALA A 159 -46.06 33.11 22.78
C ALA A 159 -45.00 33.75 21.86
N ASN A 160 -45.41 34.68 21.00
CA ASN A 160 -44.52 35.44 20.12
C ASN A 160 -44.36 36.87 20.63
N ASP A 161 -44.03 37.07 21.90
CA ASP A 161 -43.84 38.39 22.54
C ASP A 161 -42.65 39.24 22.01
N GLY A 162 -42.05 38.85 20.88
CA GLY A 162 -40.92 39.56 20.28
C GLY A 162 -39.59 39.46 21.05
N LEU A 163 -39.55 38.78 22.21
CA LEU A 163 -38.31 38.62 22.98
C LEU A 163 -37.32 37.71 22.25
N THR A 164 -36.06 38.11 22.23
CA THR A 164 -34.94 37.27 21.77
C THR A 164 -34.32 36.52 22.94
N ASN A 165 -33.93 35.27 22.71
CA ASN A 165 -33.14 34.49 23.67
C ASN A 165 -31.67 34.92 23.60
N TRP A 166 -31.10 35.24 24.76
CA TRP A 166 -29.71 35.60 24.92
C TRP A 166 -29.01 34.62 25.87
N TYR A 167 -27.82 34.17 25.49
CA TYR A 167 -27.03 33.15 26.16
C TYR A 167 -25.76 33.79 26.71
N ARG A 168 -25.36 33.42 27.93
CA ARG A 168 -24.19 34.01 28.58
C ARG A 168 -22.95 33.63 27.77
N ASP A 169 -22.08 34.61 27.53
CA ASP A 169 -20.77 34.47 26.91
C ASP A 169 -19.73 34.86 27.97
N ALA A 170 -19.16 33.85 28.63
CA ALA A 170 -18.34 34.07 29.83
C ALA A 170 -16.84 34.16 29.55
N ASP A 171 -16.38 33.62 28.44
CA ASP A 171 -14.97 33.69 28.01
C ASP A 171 -14.73 34.75 26.91
N GLY A 172 -15.79 35.30 26.31
CA GLY A 172 -15.76 36.46 25.44
C GLY A 172 -15.51 36.14 23.97
N ASP A 173 -15.80 34.93 23.51
CA ASP A 173 -15.54 34.50 22.12
C ASP A 173 -16.71 34.76 21.15
N SER A 174 -17.80 35.37 21.64
CA SER A 174 -19.04 35.69 20.92
C SER A 174 -20.00 34.51 20.69
N PHE A 175 -19.73 33.35 21.26
CA PHE A 175 -20.64 32.23 21.38
C PHE A 175 -21.11 32.12 22.85
N GLY A 176 -22.35 31.69 23.04
CA GLY A 176 -22.95 31.59 24.36
C GLY A 176 -23.16 30.15 24.76
N ASP A 177 -23.09 29.89 26.07
CA ASP A 177 -23.23 28.57 26.68
C ASP A 177 -24.47 27.83 26.15
N GLU A 178 -24.21 26.74 25.41
CA GLU A 178 -25.25 25.88 24.84
C GLU A 178 -26.12 25.22 25.93
N LYS A 179 -25.58 25.06 27.14
CA LYS A 179 -26.21 24.37 28.27
C LYS A 179 -26.96 25.35 29.17
N ALA A 180 -26.75 26.65 28.99
CA ALA A 180 -27.40 27.67 29.80
C ALA A 180 -28.89 27.84 29.44
N THR A 181 -29.68 28.16 30.45
CA THR A 181 -31.04 28.67 30.22
C THR A 181 -30.95 30.10 29.70
N PRO A 182 -31.56 30.44 28.54
CA PRO A 182 -31.44 31.77 27.97
C PRO A 182 -32.18 32.82 28.80
N VAL A 183 -31.63 34.03 28.81
CA VAL A 183 -32.33 35.23 29.29
C VAL A 183 -33.11 35.82 28.11
N ARG A 184 -34.42 35.98 28.27
CA ARG A 184 -35.28 36.62 27.26
C ARG A 184 -35.26 38.13 27.44
N ALA A 185 -34.88 38.88 26.41
CA ALA A 185 -34.86 40.34 26.43
C ALA A 185 -35.05 40.92 25.02
N CYS A 186 -35.62 42.12 24.91
CA CYS A 186 -35.76 42.78 23.60
C CYS A 186 -34.40 43.23 23.04
N LYS A 187 -33.40 43.50 23.91
CA LYS A 187 -32.01 43.86 23.54
C LYS A 187 -31.02 42.98 24.27
N GLN A 188 -29.87 42.75 23.63
CA GLN A 188 -28.72 42.04 24.17
C GLN A 188 -28.32 42.56 25.56
N PRO A 189 -28.46 41.74 26.61
CA PRO A 189 -27.87 42.03 27.91
C PRO A 189 -26.34 42.04 27.84
N ALA A 190 -25.69 42.80 28.72
CA ALA A 190 -24.22 42.82 28.77
C ALA A 190 -23.67 41.44 29.17
N GLY A 191 -22.69 40.93 28.41
CA GLY A 191 -22.11 39.59 28.64
C GLY A 191 -22.97 38.43 28.14
N PHE A 192 -23.92 38.69 27.23
CA PHE A 192 -24.71 37.67 26.58
C PHE A 192 -24.69 37.84 25.05
N VAL A 193 -24.85 36.76 24.30
CA VAL A 193 -24.90 36.72 22.84
C VAL A 193 -26.09 35.90 22.36
N LYS A 194 -26.37 35.95 21.06
CA LYS A 194 -27.54 35.26 20.47
C LYS A 194 -27.24 33.82 20.07
N ASP A 195 -26.01 33.51 19.68
CA ASP A 195 -25.63 32.16 19.23
C ASP A 195 -25.33 31.29 20.45
N ALA A 196 -25.99 30.13 20.55
CA ALA A 196 -26.05 29.28 21.74
C ALA A 196 -25.32 27.96 21.53
N LYS A 197 -24.16 28.02 20.87
CA LYS A 197 -23.48 26.84 20.34
C LYS A 197 -22.10 26.64 20.95
N ASP A 198 -21.80 27.37 22.02
CA ASP A 198 -20.58 27.13 22.76
C ASP A 198 -20.73 25.91 23.66
N CYS A 199 -19.98 24.86 23.36
CA CYS A 199 -19.97 23.64 24.15
C CYS A 199 -19.13 23.74 25.43
N ASN A 200 -18.27 24.76 25.54
CA ASN A 200 -17.43 25.07 26.69
C ASN A 200 -17.18 26.59 26.87
N ASP A 201 -18.19 27.29 27.38
CA ASP A 201 -18.24 28.74 27.76
C ASP A 201 -17.19 29.19 28.80
N ALA A 202 -16.22 28.34 29.16
CA ALA A 202 -15.10 28.69 30.01
C ALA A 202 -13.77 28.78 29.23
N ASN A 203 -13.76 28.50 27.93
CA ASN A 203 -12.57 28.49 27.09
C ASN A 203 -12.85 29.05 25.69
N ALA A 204 -12.43 30.29 25.46
CA ALA A 204 -12.59 31.03 24.20
C ALA A 204 -11.87 30.41 22.97
N LEU A 205 -11.21 29.25 23.14
CA LEU A 205 -10.67 28.46 22.05
C LEU A 205 -11.59 27.30 21.64
N ILE A 206 -12.64 26.97 22.40
CA ILE A 206 -13.53 25.84 22.14
C ILE A 206 -14.91 26.37 21.77
N HIS A 207 -15.17 26.48 20.48
CA HIS A 207 -16.42 27.02 19.96
C HIS A 207 -16.62 26.63 18.49
N PRO A 208 -17.83 26.75 17.91
CA PRO A 208 -18.15 26.27 16.55
C PRO A 208 -17.35 26.84 15.39
N ALA A 209 -16.59 27.91 15.62
CA ALA A 209 -15.76 28.55 14.61
C ALA A 209 -14.27 28.23 14.77
N THR A 210 -13.90 27.44 15.79
CA THR A 210 -12.56 26.90 15.92
C THR A 210 -12.29 25.82 14.87
N LEU A 211 -11.03 25.68 14.48
CA LEU A 211 -10.57 24.55 13.67
C LEU A 211 -9.85 23.55 14.57
N GLU A 212 -10.14 22.27 14.37
CA GLU A 212 -9.38 21.15 14.92
C GLU A 212 -7.94 21.15 14.40
N GLN A 213 -7.02 21.64 15.22
CA GLN A 213 -5.59 21.78 14.90
C GLN A 213 -4.70 20.86 15.73
N LEU A 214 -5.21 20.32 16.84
CA LEU A 214 -4.51 19.40 17.70
C LEU A 214 -5.24 18.06 17.66
N CYS A 215 -4.48 16.97 17.65
CA CYS A 215 -5.02 15.63 17.78
C CYS A 215 -4.89 15.24 19.26
N ASP A 216 -5.71 15.85 20.11
CA ASP A 216 -5.57 15.78 21.57
C ASP A 216 -6.75 15.15 22.29
N GLY A 217 -7.81 14.80 21.55
CA GLY A 217 -9.04 14.19 22.05
C GLY A 217 -10.08 15.19 22.54
N VAL A 218 -9.87 16.48 22.35
CA VAL A 218 -10.85 17.55 22.59
C VAL A 218 -11.66 17.79 21.32
N ASP A 219 -12.91 18.23 21.47
CA ASP A 219 -13.76 18.69 20.37
C ASP A 219 -13.72 20.22 20.40
N ASP A 220 -12.71 20.79 19.75
CA ASP A 220 -12.44 22.24 19.79
C ASP A 220 -13.51 23.04 19.05
N ASN A 221 -14.19 22.42 18.08
CA ASN A 221 -15.15 23.08 17.21
C ASN A 221 -16.61 22.72 17.51
N CYS A 222 -16.87 22.07 18.64
CA CYS A 222 -18.19 21.67 19.09
C CYS A 222 -19.00 20.92 18.01
N SER A 223 -18.33 20.11 17.18
CA SER A 223 -18.99 19.34 16.11
C SER A 223 -19.69 18.08 16.64
N GLY A 224 -19.37 17.66 17.87
CA GLY A 224 -19.79 16.42 18.50
C GLY A 224 -18.84 15.25 18.26
N ALA A 225 -17.71 15.46 17.60
CA ALA A 225 -16.66 14.46 17.38
C ALA A 225 -15.28 15.11 17.56
N PRO A 226 -14.45 14.66 18.52
CA PRO A 226 -13.10 15.20 18.68
C PRO A 226 -12.17 14.74 17.53
N ASP A 227 -11.19 15.58 17.20
CA ASP A 227 -10.11 15.31 16.23
C ASP A 227 -10.59 14.84 14.83
N GLU A 228 -11.78 15.21 14.35
CA GLU A 228 -12.39 14.62 13.17
C GLU A 228 -11.62 14.91 11.86
N ASN A 229 -10.83 15.99 11.83
CA ASN A 229 -9.94 16.32 10.72
C ASN A 229 -8.74 15.37 10.57
N PHE A 230 -8.43 14.57 11.59
CA PHE A 230 -7.27 13.66 11.62
C PHE A 230 -7.58 12.24 11.13
N LYS A 231 -8.85 11.94 10.81
CA LYS A 231 -9.28 10.64 10.22
C LYS A 231 -8.82 9.43 11.03
N LEU A 232 -8.92 9.52 12.35
CA LEU A 232 -8.42 8.50 13.27
C LEU A 232 -9.09 7.15 13.01
N GLY A 233 -8.29 6.09 13.01
CA GLY A 233 -8.75 4.72 12.75
C GLY A 233 -8.99 4.39 11.28
N GLU A 234 -8.94 5.35 10.36
CA GLU A 234 -8.98 5.07 8.92
C GLU A 234 -7.65 4.49 8.43
N LEU A 235 -7.71 3.64 7.40
CA LEU A 235 -6.53 3.09 6.74
C LEU A 235 -5.70 4.22 6.12
N CYS A 236 -4.39 4.14 6.31
CA CYS A 236 -3.43 5.07 5.75
C CYS A 236 -2.39 4.31 4.94
N THR A 237 -1.74 4.99 3.99
CA THR A 237 -0.62 4.42 3.23
C THR A 237 0.67 4.96 3.83
N SER A 238 1.51 4.09 4.38
CA SER A 238 2.89 4.40 4.72
C SER A 238 3.84 3.73 3.72
N SER A 239 5.04 4.28 3.57
CA SER A 239 6.14 3.66 2.82
C SER A 239 6.74 2.45 3.54
N GLU A 240 6.29 2.18 4.77
CA GLU A 240 6.83 1.15 5.65
C GLU A 240 5.95 -0.10 5.56
N GLN A 241 6.57 -1.28 5.52
CA GLN A 241 5.92 -2.57 5.30
C GLN A 241 5.11 -2.99 6.54
N TYR A 242 3.93 -2.40 6.70
CA TYR A 242 3.05 -2.60 7.84
C TYR A 242 1.71 -3.21 7.42
N CYS A 243 1.11 -3.95 8.34
CA CYS A 243 -0.13 -4.67 8.11
C CYS A 243 -1.33 -3.84 8.58
N GLY A 244 -2.14 -3.39 7.61
CA GLY A 244 -3.34 -2.59 7.88
C GLY A 244 -3.08 -1.36 8.75
N PRO A 245 -2.12 -0.49 8.40
CA PRO A 245 -1.82 0.68 9.22
C PRO A 245 -3.01 1.65 9.21
N THR A 246 -3.29 2.25 10.37
CA THR A 246 -4.35 3.23 10.55
C THR A 246 -3.80 4.54 11.11
N ASN A 247 -4.51 5.65 10.87
CA ASN A 247 -4.17 6.93 11.44
C ASN A 247 -4.39 6.93 12.95
N ARG A 248 -3.41 7.45 13.69
CA ARG A 248 -3.51 7.79 15.11
C ARG A 248 -2.87 9.14 15.37
N CYS A 249 -3.15 9.77 16.51
CA CYS A 249 -2.45 10.98 16.91
C CYS A 249 -0.95 10.70 17.11
N SER A 250 -0.10 11.62 16.62
CA SER A 250 1.33 11.64 16.93
C SER A 250 1.55 11.91 18.43
N GLN A 251 2.71 11.52 18.96
CA GLN A 251 3.02 11.71 20.38
C GLN A 251 2.99 13.18 20.83
N ASP A 252 3.32 14.10 19.93
CA ASP A 252 3.27 15.54 20.17
C ASP A 252 1.87 16.15 19.99
N LYS A 253 0.88 15.34 19.54
CA LYS A 253 -0.50 15.74 19.27
C LYS A 253 -0.67 16.80 18.18
N LEU A 254 0.37 17.08 17.39
CA LEU A 254 0.31 18.11 16.35
C LEU A 254 -0.17 17.55 14.98
N SER A 255 -0.27 16.23 14.85
CA SER A 255 -0.59 15.58 13.58
C SER A 255 -1.20 14.19 13.75
N ALA A 256 -1.73 13.64 12.66
CA ALA A 256 -1.97 12.21 12.53
C ALA A 256 -0.71 11.54 11.94
N GLU A 257 -0.31 10.42 12.53
CA GLU A 257 0.72 9.53 12.00
C GLU A 257 0.11 8.19 11.58
N CYS A 258 0.68 7.60 10.54
CA CYS A 258 0.28 6.30 10.05
C CYS A 258 1.00 5.20 10.83
N PHE A 259 0.25 4.32 11.50
CA PHE A 259 0.83 3.33 12.41
C PHE A 259 0.23 1.94 12.22
N SER A 260 1.04 0.89 12.39
CA SER A 260 0.57 -0.48 12.64
C SER A 260 1.32 -1.11 13.80
N ALA A 261 0.60 -1.94 14.57
CA ALA A 261 1.20 -2.79 15.58
C ALA A 261 1.86 -4.05 14.98
N THR A 262 1.63 -4.33 13.70
CA THR A 262 2.09 -5.55 13.02
C THR A 262 2.95 -5.19 11.82
N SER A 263 4.23 -5.52 11.90
CA SER A 263 5.15 -5.46 10.76
C SER A 263 4.91 -6.63 9.81
N ALA A 264 5.11 -6.41 8.52
CA ALA A 264 5.09 -7.48 7.55
C ALA A 264 6.28 -8.43 7.76
N THR A 265 6.06 -9.71 7.48
CA THR A 265 7.03 -10.78 7.70
C THR A 265 7.76 -11.09 6.38
N PRO A 266 9.10 -11.20 6.35
CA PRO A 266 9.78 -11.80 5.21
C PRO A 266 9.45 -13.28 5.11
N TRP A 267 9.14 -13.74 3.91
CA TRP A 267 8.78 -15.13 3.64
C TRP A 267 9.81 -15.79 2.73
N TYR A 268 10.10 -17.06 2.99
CA TYR A 268 11.06 -17.88 2.26
C TYR A 268 10.39 -19.18 1.82
N VAL A 269 10.75 -19.68 0.64
CA VAL A 269 10.27 -20.94 0.05
C VAL A 269 11.45 -21.82 -0.33
N ASP A 270 11.23 -23.14 -0.37
CA ASP A 270 12.17 -24.12 -0.91
C ASP A 270 12.07 -24.11 -2.44
N ALA A 271 13.09 -23.58 -3.11
CA ALA A 271 13.06 -23.40 -4.54
C ALA A 271 13.93 -24.41 -5.30
N ASP A 272 14.92 -25.05 -4.66
CA ASP A 272 15.72 -26.13 -5.27
C ASP A 272 15.21 -27.55 -5.01
N GLY A 273 14.27 -27.70 -4.07
CA GLY A 273 13.56 -28.92 -3.76
C GLY A 273 14.29 -29.85 -2.78
N ASP A 274 15.21 -29.33 -1.97
CA ASP A 274 15.90 -30.12 -0.95
C ASP A 274 15.15 -30.23 0.40
N GLY A 275 14.03 -29.51 0.54
CA GLY A 275 13.20 -29.48 1.74
C GLY A 275 13.58 -28.40 2.75
N ARG A 276 14.42 -27.43 2.39
CA ARG A 276 14.80 -26.27 3.20
C ARG A 276 14.41 -24.98 2.49
N GLU A 277 13.81 -24.05 3.22
CA GLU A 277 13.37 -22.79 2.63
C GLU A 277 14.39 -21.67 2.87
N GLY A 278 14.77 -20.97 1.80
CA GLY A 278 15.69 -19.84 1.81
C GLY A 278 15.48 -18.87 0.65
N ALA A 279 14.65 -19.20 -0.34
CA ALA A 279 14.42 -18.32 -1.48
C ALA A 279 13.40 -17.25 -1.09
N ALA A 280 13.76 -15.98 -1.23
CA ALA A 280 12.87 -14.88 -0.82
C ALA A 280 11.57 -14.87 -1.65
N ALA A 281 10.44 -15.12 -0.97
CA ALA A 281 9.08 -15.03 -1.50
C ALA A 281 8.44 -13.64 -1.27
N GLY A 282 9.24 -12.67 -0.81
CA GLY A 282 8.83 -11.30 -0.54
C GLY A 282 8.46 -11.04 0.91
N VAL A 283 8.03 -9.81 1.20
CA VAL A 283 7.64 -9.37 2.54
C VAL A 283 6.15 -9.08 2.56
N SER A 284 5.41 -9.77 3.43
CA SER A 284 3.95 -9.71 3.45
C SER A 284 3.39 -10.00 4.84
N CYS A 285 2.22 -9.43 5.11
CA CYS A 285 1.42 -9.65 6.32
C CYS A 285 0.74 -11.01 6.37
N VAL A 286 0.49 -11.57 5.19
CA VAL A 286 -0.08 -12.90 5.01
C VAL A 286 0.96 -13.77 4.34
N ARG A 287 0.96 -15.05 4.71
CA ARG A 287 1.81 -16.04 4.07
C ARG A 287 1.51 -16.06 2.56
N PRO A 288 2.50 -15.82 1.67
CA PRO A 288 2.26 -15.75 0.24
C PRO A 288 1.92 -17.12 -0.36
N GLU A 289 2.56 -18.19 0.14
CA GLU A 289 2.37 -19.57 -0.32
C GLU A 289 2.24 -20.53 0.87
N PRO A 290 1.47 -21.64 0.78
CA PRO A 290 1.15 -22.50 1.93
C PRO A 290 2.36 -23.00 2.74
N ASP A 291 3.47 -23.25 2.07
CA ASP A 291 4.74 -23.78 2.56
C ASP A 291 5.77 -22.71 2.92
N ALA A 292 5.52 -21.43 2.63
CA ALA A 292 6.46 -20.37 2.96
C ALA A 292 6.67 -20.21 4.49
N VAL A 293 7.92 -20.05 4.90
CA VAL A 293 8.34 -19.86 6.30
C VAL A 293 8.90 -18.47 6.57
N ALA A 294 8.89 -18.05 7.83
CA ALA A 294 9.28 -16.69 8.24
C ALA A 294 10.80 -16.49 8.40
N ALA A 295 11.60 -17.54 8.28
CA ALA A 295 13.04 -17.49 8.47
C ALA A 295 13.74 -18.37 7.43
N SER A 296 14.81 -17.84 6.83
CA SER A 296 15.68 -18.60 5.93
C SER A 296 16.36 -19.71 6.71
N THR A 297 16.18 -20.95 6.26
CA THR A 297 16.84 -22.16 6.75
C THR A 297 17.73 -22.82 5.71
N ASP A 298 17.74 -22.28 4.49
CA ASP A 298 18.72 -22.58 3.45
C ASP A 298 19.58 -21.33 3.14
N CYS A 299 20.87 -21.54 2.88
CA CYS A 299 21.82 -20.51 2.50
C CYS A 299 22.15 -20.48 1.00
N ASP A 300 21.85 -21.53 0.24
CA ASP A 300 22.10 -21.60 -1.20
C ASP A 300 21.01 -22.36 -1.97
N GLU A 301 19.93 -21.63 -2.24
CA GLU A 301 18.76 -22.07 -3.01
C GLU A 301 19.02 -22.37 -4.49
N SER A 302 20.28 -22.39 -4.92
CA SER A 302 20.66 -22.88 -6.23
C SER A 302 21.11 -24.33 -6.22
N SER A 303 21.18 -24.97 -5.04
CA SER A 303 21.86 -26.26 -4.88
C SER A 303 21.32 -27.11 -3.74
N THR A 304 20.76 -28.26 -4.11
CA THR A 304 20.38 -29.32 -3.16
C THR A 304 21.57 -29.97 -2.43
N PHE A 305 22.81 -29.55 -2.73
CA PHE A 305 24.03 -30.00 -2.08
C PHE A 305 24.50 -29.04 -0.97
N VAL A 306 23.82 -27.91 -0.76
CA VAL A 306 24.20 -26.88 0.20
C VAL A 306 22.95 -26.41 0.94
N ASN A 307 22.84 -26.75 2.24
CA ASN A 307 21.83 -26.19 3.12
C ASN A 307 22.22 -26.29 4.60
N ASN A 308 21.55 -25.54 5.46
CA ASN A 308 21.94 -25.45 6.86
C ASN A 308 21.88 -26.82 7.57
N GLY A 309 23.06 -27.27 8.01
CA GLY A 309 23.22 -28.50 8.79
C GLY A 309 23.36 -29.78 7.97
N LEU A 310 23.60 -29.70 6.65
CA LEU A 310 24.12 -30.86 5.91
C LEU A 310 25.47 -31.31 6.49
N PRO A 311 25.81 -32.60 6.41
CA PRO A 311 27.18 -33.05 6.63
C PRO A 311 28.11 -32.47 5.55
N GLU A 312 29.27 -32.00 5.98
CA GLU A 312 30.29 -31.53 5.05
C GLU A 312 30.74 -32.65 4.11
N ALA A 313 30.79 -32.34 2.81
CA ALA A 313 31.39 -33.15 1.79
C ALA A 313 32.64 -32.41 1.30
N CYS A 314 33.78 -33.10 1.22
CA CYS A 314 35.03 -32.46 0.81
C CYS A 314 35.05 -32.18 -0.71
N ASP A 315 34.18 -31.30 -1.20
CA ASP A 315 33.88 -31.08 -2.61
C ASP A 315 33.93 -29.62 -3.08
N ARG A 316 34.56 -28.75 -2.27
CA ARG A 316 34.75 -27.30 -2.48
C ARG A 316 33.50 -26.44 -2.28
N LEU A 317 32.43 -27.00 -1.76
CA LEU A 317 31.26 -26.26 -1.34
C LEU A 317 31.24 -26.15 0.19
N ASP A 318 30.66 -25.07 0.72
CA ASP A 318 30.28 -24.99 2.13
C ASP A 318 28.92 -25.70 2.26
N ASN A 319 28.91 -27.03 2.36
CA ASN A 319 27.65 -27.78 2.29
C ASN A 319 26.73 -27.45 3.47
N ASN A 320 27.33 -27.09 4.61
CA ASN A 320 26.65 -26.97 5.88
C ASN A 320 26.26 -25.52 6.27
N CYS A 321 26.65 -24.54 5.45
CA CYS A 321 26.40 -23.11 5.63
C CYS A 321 27.05 -22.48 6.88
N THR A 322 28.19 -23.00 7.34
CA THR A 322 28.89 -22.45 8.52
C THR A 322 29.98 -21.44 8.18
N GLY A 323 30.21 -21.18 6.89
CA GLY A 323 31.07 -20.12 6.38
C GLY A 323 32.52 -20.52 6.14
N GLY A 324 32.87 -21.80 6.33
CA GLY A 324 34.10 -22.38 5.80
C GLY A 324 33.78 -23.37 4.68
N VAL A 325 34.78 -23.63 3.85
CA VAL A 325 34.70 -24.60 2.75
C VAL A 325 35.53 -25.81 3.15
N ASP A 326 34.95 -27.01 3.04
CA ASP A 326 35.60 -28.29 3.30
C ASP A 326 36.17 -28.41 4.74
N GLU A 327 35.42 -28.07 5.79
CA GLU A 327 35.93 -28.21 7.16
C GLU A 327 36.18 -29.67 7.56
N GLY A 328 37.37 -29.94 8.14
CA GLY A 328 37.74 -31.30 8.52
C GLY A 328 38.12 -32.20 7.33
N CYS A 329 38.36 -31.60 6.17
CA CYS A 329 38.78 -32.32 4.97
C CYS A 329 40.30 -32.39 4.82
N GLY A 330 40.77 -33.53 4.30
CA GLY A 330 42.13 -33.66 3.79
C GLY A 330 42.30 -32.94 2.46
N ALA A 331 43.52 -32.95 1.91
CA ALA A 331 43.77 -32.40 0.58
C ALA A 331 42.89 -33.08 -0.47
N LEU A 332 42.16 -32.28 -1.25
CA LEU A 332 41.36 -32.75 -2.37
C LEU A 332 42.29 -33.28 -3.47
N THR A 333 42.12 -34.55 -3.83
CA THR A 333 42.97 -35.21 -4.83
C THR A 333 42.17 -35.64 -6.03
N TRP A 334 42.76 -35.41 -7.20
CA TRP A 334 42.27 -35.90 -8.47
C TRP A 334 43.16 -37.07 -8.90
N SER A 335 42.54 -38.15 -9.35
CA SER A 335 43.25 -39.29 -9.93
C SER A 335 43.33 -39.11 -11.44
N THR A 336 44.46 -39.47 -12.03
CA THR A 336 44.66 -39.46 -13.49
C THR A 336 45.10 -40.83 -13.94
N ASN A 337 44.32 -41.41 -14.83
CA ASN A 337 44.62 -42.65 -15.53
C ASN A 337 44.85 -42.28 -16.99
N ALA A 338 46.12 -42.20 -17.38
CA ALA A 338 46.48 -42.03 -18.77
C ALA A 338 46.48 -43.39 -19.48
N GLU A 339 46.25 -43.37 -20.79
CA GLU A 339 46.44 -44.55 -21.65
C GLU A 339 45.56 -45.75 -21.25
N ILE A 340 44.34 -45.48 -20.76
CA ILE A 340 43.47 -46.51 -20.19
C ILE A 340 43.08 -47.63 -21.17
N VAL A 341 43.24 -47.38 -22.47
CA VAL A 341 43.01 -48.35 -23.55
C VAL A 341 44.03 -48.17 -24.66
N THR A 342 44.23 -49.24 -25.43
CA THR A 342 45.07 -49.22 -26.64
C THR A 342 44.22 -49.49 -27.90
N PRO A 343 44.55 -48.88 -29.06
CA PRO A 343 45.46 -47.74 -29.22
C PRO A 343 44.95 -46.49 -28.46
N GLN A 344 45.88 -45.61 -28.08
CA GLN A 344 45.61 -44.37 -27.34
C GLN A 344 44.98 -43.32 -28.26
N LEU A 345 43.69 -43.49 -28.54
CA LEU A 345 42.90 -42.50 -29.25
C LEU A 345 42.30 -41.51 -28.27
N ASP A 346 41.93 -40.34 -28.77
CA ASP A 346 41.24 -39.32 -27.99
C ASP A 346 39.88 -39.84 -27.50
N LEU A 347 39.51 -39.47 -26.28
CA LEU A 347 38.19 -39.76 -25.72
C LEU A 347 37.40 -38.45 -25.72
N THR A 348 36.28 -38.43 -26.43
CA THR A 348 35.52 -37.21 -26.71
C THR A 348 34.40 -36.95 -25.73
N ALA A 349 33.82 -37.99 -25.13
CA ALA A 349 32.75 -37.84 -24.15
C ALA A 349 32.74 -38.93 -23.09
N ILE A 350 32.27 -38.55 -21.89
CA ILE A 350 31.99 -39.43 -20.77
C ILE A 350 30.56 -39.19 -20.29
N ALA A 351 29.87 -40.27 -19.91
CA ALA A 351 28.52 -40.20 -19.37
C ALA A 351 28.42 -41.13 -18.14
N LEU A 352 28.27 -40.54 -16.96
CA LEU A 352 28.24 -41.18 -15.65
C LEU A 352 26.81 -41.58 -15.27
N TYR A 353 26.69 -42.71 -14.57
CA TYR A 353 25.44 -43.15 -13.94
C TYR A 353 25.74 -43.93 -12.66
N ASP A 354 24.69 -44.42 -11.99
CA ASP A 354 24.82 -45.19 -10.74
C ASP A 354 25.59 -44.39 -9.66
N GLN A 355 25.21 -43.12 -9.48
CA GLN A 355 25.89 -42.16 -8.59
C GLN A 355 27.40 -42.00 -8.92
N GLY A 356 27.71 -41.96 -10.22
CA GLY A 356 29.06 -41.78 -10.75
C GLY A 356 29.97 -43.02 -10.64
N ARG A 357 29.45 -44.16 -10.17
CA ARG A 357 30.24 -45.41 -10.03
C ARG A 357 30.46 -46.11 -11.37
N LYS A 358 29.64 -45.83 -12.37
CA LYS A 358 29.76 -46.42 -13.69
C LYS A 358 29.73 -45.34 -14.76
N SER A 359 30.40 -45.58 -15.88
CA SER A 359 30.36 -44.65 -17.01
C SER A 359 30.46 -45.34 -18.35
N TRP A 360 29.84 -44.70 -19.33
CA TRP A 360 30.14 -44.90 -20.74
C TRP A 360 31.17 -43.86 -21.18
N ILE A 361 32.18 -44.30 -21.94
CA ILE A 361 33.21 -43.42 -22.47
C ILE A 361 33.35 -43.69 -23.96
N VAL A 362 33.38 -42.62 -24.76
CA VAL A 362 33.44 -42.73 -26.22
C VAL A 362 34.55 -41.89 -26.81
N GLY A 363 34.96 -42.24 -28.03
CA GLY A 363 35.88 -41.47 -28.86
C GLY A 363 35.91 -42.03 -30.28
N PRO A 364 36.81 -41.51 -31.14
CA PRO A 364 36.99 -42.03 -32.49
C PRO A 364 37.30 -43.52 -32.46
N ASN A 365 36.43 -44.31 -33.09
CA ASN A 365 36.53 -45.76 -33.12
C ASN A 365 36.59 -46.43 -31.72
N LYS A 366 36.00 -45.80 -30.68
CA LYS A 366 36.13 -46.23 -29.28
C LYS A 366 34.81 -46.14 -28.52
N LEU A 367 34.36 -47.27 -27.95
CA LEU A 367 33.26 -47.34 -26.98
C LEU A 367 33.73 -48.19 -25.80
N LEU A 368 33.73 -47.59 -24.61
CA LEU A 368 34.19 -48.21 -23.38
C LEU A 368 33.08 -48.14 -22.33
N HIS A 369 33.11 -49.08 -21.40
CA HIS A 369 32.35 -49.00 -20.16
C HIS A 369 33.29 -49.22 -18.98
N LEU A 370 33.17 -48.35 -17.98
CA LEU A 370 33.91 -48.43 -16.73
C LEU A 370 32.92 -48.76 -15.61
N ASP A 371 33.28 -49.73 -14.78
CA ASP A 371 32.63 -50.00 -13.50
C ASP A 371 33.67 -49.85 -12.38
N SER A 372 33.52 -48.82 -11.55
CA SER A 372 34.44 -48.56 -10.45
C SER A 372 34.31 -49.57 -9.30
N THR A 373 33.24 -50.35 -9.25
CA THR A 373 33.03 -51.40 -8.23
C THR A 373 33.81 -52.67 -8.53
N THR A 374 34.05 -52.92 -9.82
CA THR A 374 34.86 -54.01 -10.32
C THR A 374 35.84 -53.40 -11.33
N PRO A 375 36.98 -52.83 -10.88
CA PRO A 375 37.77 -51.82 -11.60
C PRO A 375 38.34 -52.34 -12.93
N THR A 376 37.45 -52.47 -13.91
CA THR A 376 37.66 -53.09 -15.20
C THR A 376 37.03 -52.17 -16.21
N ILE A 377 37.81 -51.84 -17.23
CA ILE A 377 37.35 -51.10 -18.38
C ILE A 377 37.04 -52.15 -19.45
N ARG A 378 35.78 -52.21 -19.85
CA ARG A 378 35.33 -53.05 -20.95
C ARG A 378 35.39 -52.25 -22.25
N ASP A 379 36.31 -52.62 -23.14
CA ASP A 379 36.36 -52.08 -24.51
C ASP A 379 35.45 -52.91 -25.44
N PHE A 380 34.49 -52.27 -26.10
CA PHE A 380 33.58 -52.94 -27.03
C PHE A 380 34.18 -52.92 -28.44
N SER A 381 34.78 -54.06 -28.82
CA SER A 381 35.46 -54.21 -30.10
C SER A 381 34.56 -54.57 -31.30
N ASP A 382 33.27 -54.81 -31.07
CA ASP A 382 32.32 -55.18 -32.13
C ASP A 382 32.16 -54.05 -33.17
N GLY A 383 32.09 -54.43 -34.45
CA GLY A 383 32.01 -53.46 -35.55
C GLY A 383 30.81 -52.50 -35.47
N SER A 384 29.69 -52.92 -34.87
CA SER A 384 28.54 -52.03 -34.65
C SER A 384 28.80 -50.98 -33.56
N CYS A 385 29.63 -51.29 -32.56
CA CYS A 385 30.02 -50.37 -31.48
C CYS A 385 31.19 -49.43 -31.84
N ARG A 386 31.88 -49.71 -32.95
CA ARG A 386 33.08 -49.00 -33.42
C ARG A 386 32.71 -47.97 -34.49
N LYS A 387 32.47 -46.72 -34.08
CA LYS A 387 32.27 -45.55 -34.95
C LYS A 387 33.01 -44.34 -34.38
N ASP A 388 33.06 -43.27 -35.16
CA ASP A 388 33.65 -42.00 -34.75
C ASP A 388 32.69 -41.20 -33.86
N TRP A 389 32.52 -41.69 -32.64
CA TRP A 389 31.65 -41.08 -31.64
C TRP A 389 32.19 -39.72 -31.18
N ARG A 390 31.28 -38.81 -30.88
CA ARG A 390 31.56 -37.46 -30.37
C ARG A 390 30.93 -37.21 -29.01
N ALA A 391 29.69 -37.64 -28.81
CA ALA A 391 28.97 -37.43 -27.56
C ALA A 391 28.31 -38.72 -27.06
N ALA A 392 28.13 -38.79 -25.75
CA ALA A 392 27.46 -39.86 -25.05
C ALA A 392 26.51 -39.29 -24.00
N TRP A 393 25.38 -39.96 -23.79
CA TRP A 393 24.50 -39.75 -22.66
C TRP A 393 24.07 -41.12 -22.14
N THR A 394 23.75 -41.21 -20.85
CA THR A 394 23.29 -42.45 -20.24
C THR A 394 22.03 -42.21 -19.43
N SER A 395 21.08 -43.13 -19.53
CA SER A 395 19.89 -43.16 -18.69
C SER A 395 20.22 -43.54 -17.26
N GLU A 396 19.35 -43.26 -16.31
CA GLU A 396 19.49 -43.75 -14.92
C GLU A 396 19.56 -45.29 -14.86
N GLY A 397 18.83 -45.97 -15.75
CA GLY A 397 18.91 -47.44 -15.93
C GLY A 397 20.20 -47.97 -16.57
N GLY A 398 21.16 -47.11 -16.94
CA GLY A 398 22.46 -47.47 -17.51
C GLY A 398 22.48 -47.75 -19.03
N ARG A 399 21.39 -47.47 -19.76
CA ARG A 399 21.39 -47.54 -21.22
C ARG A 399 22.14 -46.33 -21.77
N GLY A 400 23.21 -46.59 -22.51
CA GLY A 400 23.99 -45.57 -23.19
C GLY A 400 23.42 -45.22 -24.56
N PHE A 401 23.53 -43.95 -24.93
CA PHE A 401 23.19 -43.39 -26.23
C PHE A 401 24.41 -42.65 -26.76
N PHE A 402 24.80 -42.95 -28.00
CA PHE A 402 26.06 -42.49 -28.58
C PHE A 402 25.78 -41.88 -29.94
N VAL A 403 26.37 -40.71 -30.20
CA VAL A 403 26.22 -40.00 -31.47
C VAL A 403 27.58 -39.53 -31.97
N GLY A 404 27.77 -39.46 -33.28
CA GLY A 404 29.09 -39.23 -33.86
C GLY A 404 29.10 -38.61 -35.25
N LYS A 405 30.29 -38.66 -35.86
CA LYS A 405 30.52 -38.18 -37.23
C LYS A 405 29.66 -38.91 -38.24
N SER A 406 29.44 -38.30 -39.40
CA SER A 406 28.72 -38.92 -40.52
C SER A 406 27.30 -39.39 -40.14
N GLY A 407 26.67 -38.78 -39.15
CA GLY A 407 25.32 -39.13 -38.69
C GLY A 407 25.22 -40.43 -37.89
N TRP A 408 26.33 -41.06 -37.47
CA TRP A 408 26.22 -42.31 -36.71
C TRP A 408 25.48 -42.09 -35.38
N VAL A 409 24.51 -42.96 -35.11
CA VAL A 409 23.80 -43.05 -33.82
C VAL A 409 23.81 -44.50 -33.32
N SER A 410 23.84 -44.68 -32.01
CA SER A 410 23.78 -46.01 -31.38
C SER A 410 23.17 -45.97 -29.99
N THR A 411 22.59 -47.10 -29.57
CA THR A 411 22.22 -47.35 -28.17
C THR A 411 22.65 -48.76 -27.74
N ARG A 412 22.90 -48.90 -26.44
CA ARG A 412 23.21 -50.18 -25.79
C ARG A 412 22.88 -50.15 -24.31
N LEU A 413 22.34 -51.25 -23.79
CA LEU A 413 22.29 -51.53 -22.35
C LEU A 413 23.29 -52.64 -21.99
N ILE A 414 23.86 -52.56 -20.78
CA ILE A 414 24.67 -53.65 -20.23
C ILE A 414 23.75 -54.63 -19.53
N THR A 415 23.61 -55.80 -20.14
CA THR A 415 22.88 -56.95 -19.60
C THR A 415 23.81 -58.14 -19.46
N ASP A 416 23.47 -59.07 -18.57
CA ASP A 416 24.18 -60.35 -18.44
C ASP A 416 24.13 -61.19 -19.74
N SER A 417 23.11 -60.94 -20.57
CA SER A 417 22.91 -61.59 -21.88
C SER A 417 23.74 -60.99 -23.02
N GLY A 418 24.44 -59.87 -22.80
CA GLY A 418 25.35 -59.28 -23.78
C GLY A 418 24.68 -58.69 -25.03
N GLU A 419 23.65 -57.84 -24.85
CA GLU A 419 22.99 -57.06 -25.94
C GLU A 419 24.01 -56.44 -26.89
N ALA A 420 23.89 -56.58 -28.22
CA ALA A 420 24.81 -55.91 -29.17
C ALA A 420 24.51 -54.41 -29.31
N CYS A 421 25.47 -53.59 -29.77
CA CYS A 421 25.15 -52.20 -30.11
C CYS A 421 24.17 -52.17 -31.29
N TYR A 422 23.05 -51.48 -31.12
CA TYR A 422 22.16 -51.14 -32.22
C TYR A 422 22.64 -49.83 -32.84
N THR A 423 23.04 -49.84 -34.11
CA THR A 423 23.76 -48.73 -34.75
C THR A 423 23.29 -48.52 -36.18
N PHE A 424 22.96 -47.29 -36.55
CA PHE A 424 22.52 -46.90 -37.89
C PHE A 424 22.90 -45.43 -38.19
N GLN A 425 22.63 -44.96 -39.40
CA GLN A 425 22.76 -43.55 -39.81
C GLN A 425 21.39 -43.07 -40.28
N PRO A 426 20.88 -41.91 -39.83
CA PRO A 426 19.77 -41.26 -40.49
C PRO A 426 20.20 -40.78 -41.88
N SER A 427 19.23 -40.47 -42.73
CA SER A 427 19.46 -40.03 -44.11
C SER A 427 20.37 -38.79 -44.25
N SER A 428 20.47 -37.96 -43.21
CA SER A 428 21.41 -36.83 -43.14
C SER A 428 22.79 -37.30 -42.67
N ASN A 429 23.77 -37.30 -43.57
CA ASN A 429 25.17 -37.65 -43.28
C ASN A 429 25.94 -36.52 -42.55
N THR A 430 25.30 -35.84 -41.59
CA THR A 430 25.85 -34.69 -40.86
C THR A 430 26.45 -35.13 -39.52
N ASP A 431 27.47 -34.42 -39.03
CA ASP A 431 28.11 -34.74 -37.75
C ASP A 431 27.20 -34.35 -36.58
N PHE A 432 26.86 -35.34 -35.74
CA PHE A 432 26.25 -35.12 -34.43
C PHE A 432 27.32 -34.70 -33.41
N ASN A 433 27.01 -33.69 -32.60
CA ASN A 433 27.96 -33.13 -31.63
C ASN A 433 27.53 -33.30 -30.17
N GLY A 434 26.22 -33.41 -29.90
CA GLY A 434 25.71 -33.52 -28.53
C GLY A 434 24.52 -34.46 -28.46
N VAL A 435 24.37 -35.13 -27.31
CA VAL A 435 23.21 -35.95 -26.97
C VAL A 435 22.85 -35.75 -25.50
N PHE A 436 21.56 -35.67 -25.21
CA PHE A 436 20.99 -35.58 -23.87
C PHE A 436 19.72 -36.41 -23.83
N GLY A 437 19.30 -36.87 -22.65
CA GLY A 437 18.06 -37.64 -22.53
C GLY A 437 17.23 -37.28 -21.31
N VAL A 438 15.95 -37.61 -21.41
CA VAL A 438 14.95 -37.47 -20.36
C VAL A 438 14.50 -38.87 -19.98
N ASP A 439 14.71 -39.24 -18.73
CA ASP A 439 14.28 -40.53 -18.20
C ASP A 439 12.76 -40.52 -17.94
N ASP A 440 12.06 -41.52 -18.48
CA ASP A 440 10.65 -41.78 -18.20
C ASP A 440 10.53 -43.19 -17.59
N PRO A 441 10.18 -43.33 -16.29
CA PRO A 441 10.07 -44.64 -15.65
C PRO A 441 9.00 -45.56 -16.28
N SER A 442 8.02 -44.99 -16.98
CA SER A 442 6.90 -45.71 -17.58
C SER A 442 7.16 -46.11 -19.05
N ALA A 443 7.85 -45.26 -19.80
CA ALA A 443 8.08 -45.44 -21.23
C ALA A 443 9.51 -45.86 -21.59
N GLY A 444 10.49 -45.59 -20.73
CA GLY A 444 11.92 -45.66 -21.02
C GLY A 444 12.49 -44.32 -21.48
N PRO A 445 13.83 -44.15 -21.47
CA PRO A 445 14.46 -42.86 -21.73
C PRO A 445 14.25 -42.38 -23.17
N THR A 446 13.98 -41.08 -23.33
CA THR A 446 13.94 -40.40 -24.63
C THR A 446 15.22 -39.59 -24.82
N ALA A 447 15.98 -39.86 -25.87
CA ALA A 447 17.20 -39.13 -26.20
C ALA A 447 16.94 -38.03 -27.24
N TYR A 448 17.69 -36.93 -27.15
CA TYR A 448 17.72 -35.81 -28.08
C TYR A 448 19.15 -35.61 -28.57
N ALA A 449 19.34 -35.50 -29.87
CA ALA A 449 20.65 -35.35 -30.50
C ALA A 449 20.71 -34.10 -31.38
N VAL A 450 21.81 -33.36 -31.30
CA VAL A 450 22.02 -32.11 -32.06
C VAL A 450 23.16 -32.24 -33.07
N ALA A 451 22.94 -31.70 -34.27
CA ALA A 451 23.85 -31.82 -35.39
C ALA A 451 24.48 -30.48 -35.82
N SER A 452 25.60 -30.57 -36.51
CA SER A 452 26.40 -29.42 -36.99
C SER A 452 25.68 -28.51 -37.99
N ASN A 453 24.55 -28.95 -38.54
CA ASN A 453 23.73 -28.23 -39.50
C ASN A 453 22.41 -27.74 -38.89
N GLY A 454 22.30 -27.71 -37.56
CA GLY A 454 21.13 -27.15 -36.87
C GLY A 454 19.97 -28.11 -36.66
N LYS A 455 20.07 -29.33 -37.18
CA LYS A 455 19.04 -30.34 -36.98
C LYS A 455 19.07 -30.91 -35.57
N ILE A 456 17.88 -31.12 -35.03
CA ILE A 456 17.66 -31.74 -33.72
C ILE A 456 16.77 -32.96 -33.91
N TYR A 457 17.19 -34.09 -33.37
CA TYR A 457 16.49 -35.36 -33.47
C TYR A 457 16.01 -35.81 -32.09
N ARG A 458 14.84 -36.45 -32.04
CA ARG A 458 14.28 -37.11 -30.86
C ARG A 458 14.24 -38.61 -31.12
N TRP A 459 14.70 -39.41 -30.16
CA TRP A 459 14.70 -40.86 -30.22
C TRP A 459 14.03 -41.44 -28.97
N ALA A 460 12.85 -42.02 -29.15
CA ALA A 460 12.10 -42.64 -28.07
C ALA A 460 11.96 -44.15 -28.32
N PRO A 461 11.64 -44.95 -27.27
CA PRO A 461 11.30 -46.35 -27.42
C PRO A 461 10.13 -46.58 -28.40
N PRO A 462 10.16 -47.65 -29.22
CA PRO A 462 11.27 -48.59 -29.39
C PRO A 462 12.45 -47.99 -30.16
N TYR A 463 13.69 -48.31 -29.74
CA TYR A 463 14.90 -47.72 -30.30
C TYR A 463 15.28 -48.31 -31.67
N ASP A 464 14.54 -47.92 -32.70
CA ASP A 464 14.84 -48.24 -34.09
C ASP A 464 14.93 -46.99 -34.97
N GLU A 465 15.34 -47.17 -36.23
CA GLU A 465 15.48 -46.08 -37.20
C GLU A 465 14.16 -45.33 -37.47
N THR A 466 13.00 -45.98 -37.31
CA THR A 466 11.70 -45.35 -37.58
C THR A 466 11.24 -44.42 -36.47
N ASN A 467 11.80 -44.57 -35.27
CA ASN A 467 11.49 -43.75 -34.09
C ASN A 467 12.52 -42.65 -33.84
N LEU A 468 13.52 -42.48 -34.71
CA LEU A 468 14.41 -41.33 -34.71
C LEU A 468 13.81 -40.23 -35.59
N THR A 469 13.17 -39.24 -34.96
CA THR A 469 12.45 -38.18 -35.68
C THR A 469 13.19 -36.86 -35.63
N GLU A 470 13.27 -36.17 -36.76
CA GLU A 470 13.71 -34.78 -36.81
C GLU A 470 12.63 -33.89 -36.20
N VAL A 471 12.96 -33.15 -35.15
CA VAL A 471 12.02 -32.31 -34.39
C VAL A 471 12.28 -30.82 -34.57
N ALA A 472 13.46 -30.43 -35.07
CA ALA A 472 13.76 -29.05 -35.44
C ALA A 472 14.93 -28.96 -36.43
N ASP A 473 14.97 -27.82 -37.12
CA ASP A 473 16.04 -27.36 -38.00
C ASP A 473 16.24 -25.86 -37.73
N VAL A 474 17.33 -25.50 -37.06
CA VAL A 474 17.62 -24.11 -36.64
C VAL A 474 18.86 -23.57 -37.38
N PRO A 475 18.97 -22.25 -37.62
CA PRO A 475 20.08 -21.68 -38.39
C PRO A 475 21.39 -21.54 -37.57
N ALA A 476 21.87 -22.67 -37.03
CA ALA A 476 23.03 -22.73 -36.17
C ALA A 476 23.79 -24.05 -36.29
N ASN A 477 25.10 -23.97 -36.12
CA ASN A 477 25.96 -25.12 -35.93
C ASN A 477 25.98 -25.51 -34.44
N LEU A 478 25.09 -26.45 -34.08
CA LEU A 478 24.88 -26.90 -32.70
C LEU A 478 26.02 -27.82 -32.23
N ARG A 479 26.48 -27.63 -30.99
CA ARG A 479 27.60 -28.34 -30.37
C ARG A 479 27.22 -29.19 -29.17
N ALA A 480 26.30 -28.72 -28.33
CA ALA A 480 25.87 -29.47 -27.16
C ALA A 480 24.39 -29.26 -26.87
N ILE A 481 23.83 -30.17 -26.07
CA ILE A 481 22.44 -30.18 -25.63
C ILE A 481 22.39 -30.68 -24.19
N GLY A 482 21.53 -30.08 -23.38
CA GLY A 482 21.33 -30.43 -21.98
C GLY A 482 19.96 -29.97 -21.52
N GLY A 483 19.46 -30.50 -20.41
CA GLY A 483 18.14 -30.17 -19.93
C GLY A 483 17.86 -30.67 -18.52
N THR A 484 16.68 -30.33 -18.01
CA THR A 484 16.19 -30.83 -16.73
C THR A 484 15.84 -32.32 -16.84
N LYS A 485 15.98 -33.07 -15.73
CA LYS A 485 15.65 -34.50 -15.69
C LYS A 485 14.21 -34.82 -16.13
N ASN A 486 13.26 -33.94 -15.84
CA ASN A 486 11.86 -34.08 -16.24
C ASN A 486 11.56 -33.60 -17.68
N GLY A 487 12.56 -33.04 -18.38
CA GLY A 487 12.41 -32.55 -19.75
C GLY A 487 11.64 -31.24 -19.91
N ASN A 488 11.26 -30.56 -18.82
CA ASN A 488 10.53 -29.30 -18.88
C ASN A 488 11.30 -28.19 -19.59
N MET A 489 12.63 -28.24 -19.50
CA MET A 489 13.51 -27.31 -20.19
C MET A 489 14.68 -28.07 -20.81
N ILE A 490 14.82 -27.98 -22.12
CA ILE A 490 15.96 -28.51 -22.88
C ILE A 490 16.57 -27.37 -23.68
N LEU A 491 17.89 -27.24 -23.61
CA LEU A 491 18.69 -26.21 -24.26
C LEU A 491 19.70 -26.84 -25.21
N ALA A 492 19.81 -26.28 -26.41
CA ALA A 492 20.85 -26.61 -27.38
C ALA A 492 21.71 -25.38 -27.65
N VAL A 493 23.02 -25.54 -27.64
CA VAL A 493 23.98 -24.45 -27.77
C VAL A 493 24.91 -24.66 -28.95
N GLY A 494 25.39 -23.57 -29.55
CA GLY A 494 26.31 -23.62 -30.68
C GLY A 494 26.71 -22.23 -31.16
N SER A 495 26.89 -22.08 -32.46
CA SER A 495 27.15 -20.78 -33.13
C SER A 495 26.22 -20.61 -34.32
N GLY A 496 25.70 -19.40 -34.53
CA GLY A 496 24.87 -19.08 -35.67
C GLY A 496 25.63 -19.13 -37.00
N ASP A 497 24.98 -19.62 -38.06
CA ASP A 497 25.63 -19.87 -39.35
C ASP A 497 26.07 -18.58 -40.07
N ALA A 498 25.33 -17.48 -39.88
CA ALA A 498 25.55 -16.22 -40.59
C ALA A 498 26.54 -15.27 -39.89
N ASN A 499 26.65 -15.37 -38.56
CA ASN A 499 27.31 -14.36 -37.73
C ASN A 499 28.49 -14.89 -36.91
N GLU A 500 28.74 -16.21 -36.93
CA GLU A 500 29.77 -16.89 -36.12
C GLU A 500 29.74 -16.51 -34.61
N GLY A 501 28.54 -16.16 -34.13
CA GLY A 501 28.28 -15.78 -32.75
C GLY A 501 27.52 -16.87 -32.00
N ALA A 502 27.77 -16.98 -30.70
CA ALA A 502 27.12 -17.92 -29.80
C ALA A 502 25.60 -17.84 -29.90
N GLN A 503 24.95 -19.00 -29.96
CA GLN A 503 23.49 -19.11 -29.96
C GLN A 503 23.03 -20.21 -29.01
N VAL A 504 21.84 -19.99 -28.45
CA VAL A 504 21.12 -20.91 -27.57
C VAL A 504 19.70 -21.05 -28.09
N TYR A 505 19.23 -22.28 -28.20
CA TYR A 505 17.84 -22.61 -28.54
C TYR A 505 17.20 -23.38 -27.39
N ARG A 506 15.96 -23.03 -27.06
CA ARG A 506 15.19 -23.64 -25.97
C ARG A 506 13.99 -24.40 -26.53
N TYR A 507 13.80 -25.60 -26.01
CA TYR A 507 12.56 -26.35 -26.11
C TYR A 507 11.74 -26.14 -24.84
N ASP A 508 10.49 -25.73 -25.01
CA ASP A 508 9.55 -25.52 -23.91
C ASP A 508 8.47 -26.61 -23.93
N ALA A 509 8.67 -27.63 -23.09
CA ALA A 509 7.80 -28.79 -23.07
C ALA A 509 6.37 -28.46 -22.58
N THR A 510 6.20 -27.37 -21.83
CA THR A 510 4.89 -26.97 -21.28
C THR A 510 3.91 -26.55 -22.38
N THR A 511 4.44 -25.99 -23.47
CA THR A 511 3.65 -25.55 -24.62
C THR A 511 3.64 -26.59 -25.75
N ASN A 512 4.44 -27.65 -25.62
CA ASN A 512 4.79 -28.57 -26.70
C ASN A 512 5.17 -27.81 -27.99
N GLY A 513 5.79 -26.64 -27.82
CA GLY A 513 6.07 -25.67 -28.87
C GLY A 513 7.35 -25.99 -29.65
N PRO A 514 7.59 -25.30 -30.78
CA PRO A 514 8.82 -25.48 -31.55
C PRO A 514 10.05 -25.01 -30.76
N TRP A 515 11.22 -25.51 -31.15
CA TRP A 515 12.49 -24.97 -30.69
C TRP A 515 12.61 -23.48 -31.08
N ALA A 516 12.90 -22.63 -30.11
CA ALA A 516 12.98 -21.18 -30.31
C ALA A 516 14.34 -20.64 -29.82
N LEU A 517 14.79 -19.53 -30.43
CA LEU A 517 15.99 -18.84 -29.98
C LEU A 517 15.79 -18.30 -28.55
N ASP A 518 16.72 -18.62 -27.65
CA ASP A 518 16.76 -18.08 -26.28
C ASP A 518 17.79 -16.94 -26.26
N PRO A 519 17.35 -15.67 -26.22
CA PRO A 519 18.23 -14.54 -26.49
C PRO A 519 19.27 -14.36 -25.39
N LEU A 520 20.51 -14.08 -25.83
CA LEU A 520 21.62 -13.68 -24.96
C LEU A 520 21.50 -12.20 -24.58
N ALA A 521 21.93 -11.82 -23.37
CA ALA A 521 21.96 -10.42 -22.94
C ALA A 521 22.85 -9.53 -23.83
N ALA A 522 23.88 -10.10 -24.45
CA ALA A 522 24.77 -9.43 -25.39
C ALA A 522 25.33 -10.43 -26.42
N PRO A 523 25.74 -9.98 -27.62
CA PRO A 523 26.44 -10.84 -28.58
C PRO A 523 27.74 -11.39 -28.01
N ILE A 524 27.96 -12.70 -28.20
CA ILE A 524 29.18 -13.40 -27.79
C ILE A 524 29.80 -14.04 -29.03
N THR A 525 31.11 -13.90 -29.20
CA THR A 525 31.85 -14.42 -30.36
C THR A 525 32.31 -15.86 -30.15
N GLY A 526 32.19 -16.70 -31.18
CA GLY A 526 32.65 -18.08 -31.16
C GLY A 526 31.58 -19.07 -30.68
N PHE A 527 31.98 -20.34 -30.57
CA PHE A 527 31.08 -21.43 -30.23
C PHE A 527 30.89 -21.58 -28.71
N LEU A 528 29.64 -21.74 -28.28
CA LEU A 528 29.32 -22.47 -27.05
C LEU A 528 29.46 -23.97 -27.34
N LYS A 529 30.16 -24.70 -26.45
CA LYS A 529 30.53 -26.11 -26.61
C LYS A 529 30.00 -27.02 -25.51
N GLY A 530 29.74 -26.49 -24.32
CA GLY A 530 29.11 -27.22 -23.22
C GLY A 530 27.86 -26.51 -22.71
N ILE A 531 26.92 -27.28 -22.18
CA ILE A 531 25.70 -26.78 -21.52
C ILE A 531 25.36 -27.71 -20.37
N HIS A 532 25.13 -27.15 -19.18
CA HIS A 532 24.60 -27.87 -18.03
C HIS A 532 23.35 -27.16 -17.52
N VAL A 533 22.26 -27.91 -17.35
CA VAL A 533 20.98 -27.39 -16.85
C VAL A 533 20.72 -28.06 -15.52
N THR A 534 20.79 -27.30 -14.44
CA THR A 534 20.59 -27.85 -13.08
C THR A 534 19.11 -28.02 -12.81
N ASP A 535 18.31 -27.00 -13.11
CA ASP A 535 16.85 -26.99 -12.98
C ASP A 535 16.21 -26.00 -13.97
N SER A 536 14.93 -25.70 -13.80
CA SER A 536 14.20 -24.75 -14.66
C SER A 536 14.58 -23.28 -14.43
N ARG A 537 15.25 -22.97 -13.32
CA ARG A 537 15.70 -21.63 -12.93
C ARG A 537 17.10 -21.38 -13.45
N PHE A 538 17.99 -22.38 -13.43
CA PHE A 538 19.41 -22.21 -13.70
C PHE A 538 19.96 -23.11 -14.82
N ALA A 539 20.75 -22.50 -15.70
CA ALA A 539 21.53 -23.20 -16.72
C ALA A 539 22.84 -22.47 -16.99
N TYR A 540 23.86 -23.19 -17.43
CA TYR A 540 25.21 -22.68 -17.63
C TYR A 540 25.76 -23.19 -18.96
N ALA A 541 26.21 -22.27 -19.82
CA ALA A 541 26.84 -22.62 -21.07
C ALA A 541 28.26 -22.07 -21.13
N ALA A 542 29.16 -22.82 -21.75
CA ALA A 542 30.56 -22.43 -21.86
C ALA A 542 31.14 -22.79 -23.23
N GLY A 543 32.24 -22.15 -23.63
CA GLY A 543 32.89 -22.49 -24.88
C GLY A 543 34.17 -21.72 -25.19
N GLU A 544 34.31 -21.32 -26.45
CA GLU A 544 35.52 -20.66 -26.95
C GLU A 544 35.73 -19.29 -26.31
N ASN A 545 36.98 -18.81 -26.34
CA ASN A 545 37.35 -17.51 -25.76
C ASN A 545 37.07 -17.41 -24.25
N GLY A 546 37.11 -18.53 -23.52
CA GLY A 546 36.98 -18.58 -22.07
C GLY A 546 35.62 -18.10 -21.57
N VAL A 547 34.59 -18.11 -22.42
CA VAL A 547 33.27 -17.60 -22.07
C VAL A 547 32.49 -18.62 -21.26
N VAL A 548 31.89 -18.15 -20.17
CA VAL A 548 30.87 -18.87 -19.41
C VAL A 548 29.72 -17.92 -19.19
N ILE A 549 28.50 -18.36 -19.47
CA ILE A 549 27.27 -17.60 -19.26
C ILE A 549 26.33 -18.39 -18.36
N LYS A 550 25.59 -17.64 -17.54
CA LYS A 550 24.57 -18.17 -16.64
C LYS A 550 23.20 -17.69 -17.09
N ARG A 551 22.23 -18.59 -17.04
CA ARG A 551 20.81 -18.31 -17.20
C ARG A 551 20.14 -18.33 -15.85
N THR A 552 19.26 -17.36 -15.59
CA THR A 552 18.31 -17.37 -14.46
C THR A 552 16.88 -17.37 -15.00
N THR A 553 15.87 -17.29 -14.12
CA THR A 553 14.48 -17.05 -14.52
C THR A 553 14.29 -15.75 -15.32
N ALA A 554 15.20 -14.78 -15.19
CA ALA A 554 15.21 -13.54 -15.97
C ALA A 554 15.85 -13.69 -17.38
N GLY A 555 16.39 -14.86 -17.72
CA GLY A 555 17.09 -15.13 -18.97
C GLY A 555 18.61 -15.22 -18.82
N TRP A 556 19.34 -15.17 -19.93
CA TRP A 556 20.80 -15.21 -19.94
C TRP A 556 21.40 -13.89 -19.47
N GLY A 557 22.26 -13.94 -18.46
CA GLY A 557 22.96 -12.78 -17.92
C GLY A 557 24.21 -12.40 -18.72
N ALA A 558 24.95 -11.42 -18.21
CA ALA A 558 26.30 -11.12 -18.69
C ALA A 558 27.25 -12.32 -18.45
N PRO A 559 28.31 -12.49 -19.27
CA PRO A 559 29.30 -13.52 -19.03
C PRO A 559 29.91 -13.42 -17.62
N LEU A 560 30.12 -14.59 -17.00
CA LEU A 560 30.97 -14.74 -15.81
C LEU A 560 32.42 -14.33 -16.13
N PRO A 561 33.29 -14.16 -15.12
CA PRO A 561 34.70 -13.87 -15.36
C PRO A 561 35.31 -14.80 -16.42
N THR A 562 36.17 -14.26 -17.29
CA THR A 562 36.76 -15.04 -18.38
C THR A 562 37.69 -16.13 -17.82
N VAL A 563 37.57 -17.34 -18.36
CA VAL A 563 38.48 -18.44 -18.06
C VAL A 563 39.74 -18.31 -18.91
N PHE A 564 40.89 -18.26 -18.26
CA PHE A 564 42.19 -18.24 -18.93
C PHE A 564 42.86 -19.61 -18.84
N GLU A 565 43.76 -19.88 -19.78
CA GLU A 565 44.66 -21.04 -19.71
C GLU A 565 45.45 -21.02 -18.39
N ALA A 566 45.76 -22.18 -17.84
CA ALA A 566 46.40 -22.27 -16.53
C ALA A 566 47.74 -21.50 -16.51
N GLY A 567 47.89 -20.59 -15.54
CA GLY A 567 49.06 -19.72 -15.41
C GLY A 567 49.10 -18.54 -16.38
N SER A 568 48.05 -18.31 -17.19
CA SER A 568 47.90 -17.17 -18.09
C SER A 568 46.86 -16.18 -17.58
N THR A 569 47.05 -14.90 -17.88
CA THR A 569 46.06 -13.83 -17.67
C THR A 569 45.61 -13.20 -18.98
N THR A 570 46.09 -13.69 -20.13
CA THR A 570 45.84 -13.13 -21.45
C THR A 570 45.31 -14.15 -22.43
N ASN A 571 45.73 -15.41 -22.32
CA ASN A 571 45.29 -16.47 -23.22
C ASN A 571 43.98 -17.05 -22.71
N LYS A 572 42.90 -16.77 -23.44
CA LYS A 572 41.57 -17.27 -23.12
C LYS A 572 41.50 -18.77 -23.40
N ALA A 573 41.00 -19.54 -22.44
CA ALA A 573 40.89 -20.99 -22.58
C ALA A 573 39.84 -21.36 -23.65
N ASN A 574 40.05 -22.49 -24.32
CA ASN A 574 38.98 -23.14 -25.06
C ASN A 574 38.32 -24.18 -24.14
N ILE A 575 37.09 -23.91 -23.73
CA ILE A 575 36.33 -24.79 -22.84
C ILE A 575 35.70 -25.90 -23.66
N GLY A 576 35.92 -27.14 -23.23
CA GLY A 576 35.34 -28.35 -23.82
C GLY A 576 33.93 -28.60 -23.32
N ASP A 577 33.74 -28.48 -22.00
CA ASP A 577 32.48 -28.83 -21.33
C ASP A 577 32.31 -28.09 -19.99
N ILE A 578 31.10 -28.11 -19.45
CA ILE A 578 30.72 -27.43 -18.20
C ILE A 578 29.82 -28.31 -17.33
N LEU A 579 30.01 -28.20 -16.02
CA LEU A 579 29.23 -28.87 -15.01
C LEU A 579 28.98 -27.89 -13.86
N ALA A 580 27.76 -27.79 -13.37
CA ALA A 580 27.41 -26.87 -12.29
C ALA A 580 26.59 -27.59 -11.23
N PHE A 581 26.92 -27.37 -9.97
CA PHE A 581 26.18 -27.91 -8.82
C PHE A 581 25.51 -26.82 -8.00
N SER A 582 26.00 -25.58 -8.10
CA SER A 582 25.40 -24.37 -7.54
C SER A 582 25.84 -23.15 -8.36
N GLU A 583 25.33 -21.96 -8.02
CA GLU A 583 25.85 -20.69 -8.57
C GLU A 583 27.33 -20.43 -8.25
N LYS A 584 27.86 -21.08 -7.21
CA LYS A 584 29.23 -20.98 -6.72
C LYS A 584 29.98 -22.33 -6.80
N GLY A 585 29.45 -23.25 -7.61
CA GLY A 585 29.90 -24.62 -7.69
C GLY A 585 30.06 -25.06 -9.13
N ILE A 586 30.76 -24.26 -9.95
CA ILE A 586 30.82 -24.45 -11.40
C ILE A 586 32.21 -24.92 -11.81
N TYR A 587 32.25 -25.99 -12.60
CA TYR A 587 33.43 -26.63 -13.13
C TYR A 587 33.44 -26.55 -14.66
N VAL A 588 34.59 -26.26 -15.25
CA VAL A 588 34.78 -26.32 -16.71
C VAL A 588 36.03 -27.11 -17.06
N SER A 589 35.95 -27.95 -18.09
CA SER A 589 37.11 -28.63 -18.66
C SER A 589 37.71 -27.82 -19.80
N THR A 590 39.04 -27.80 -19.92
CA THR A 590 39.72 -26.98 -20.92
C THR A 590 40.62 -27.80 -21.83
N ASN A 591 40.75 -27.34 -23.09
CA ASN A 591 41.56 -28.02 -24.11
C ASN A 591 43.07 -27.97 -23.84
N ASP A 592 43.54 -27.12 -22.92
CA ASP A 592 44.92 -27.11 -22.40
C ASP A 592 45.12 -28.12 -21.25
N GLY A 593 44.06 -28.81 -20.83
CA GLY A 593 44.13 -29.98 -19.96
C GLY A 593 43.84 -29.72 -18.48
N ASN A 594 43.11 -28.65 -18.19
CA ASN A 594 42.76 -28.25 -16.83
C ASN A 594 41.27 -28.45 -16.56
N ILE A 595 40.93 -28.51 -15.28
CA ILE A 595 39.57 -28.29 -14.80
C ILE A 595 39.61 -27.04 -13.95
N MET A 596 38.81 -26.04 -14.31
CA MET A 596 38.72 -24.76 -13.60
C MET A 596 37.44 -24.73 -12.76
N PHE A 597 37.50 -24.10 -11.59
CA PHE A 597 36.41 -23.98 -10.63
C PHE A 597 36.08 -22.50 -10.38
N TYR A 598 34.78 -22.22 -10.22
CA TYR A 598 34.24 -20.91 -9.89
C TYR A 598 33.41 -20.98 -8.62
N ASP A 599 33.81 -20.18 -7.65
CA ASP A 599 33.28 -20.07 -6.29
C ASP A 599 32.38 -18.84 -6.08
N GLY A 600 31.98 -18.17 -7.16
CA GLY A 600 31.28 -16.87 -7.09
C GLY A 600 32.22 -15.66 -7.02
N GLY A 601 33.53 -15.87 -7.05
CA GLY A 601 34.54 -14.82 -7.00
C GLY A 601 34.73 -14.05 -8.31
N THR A 602 35.84 -13.32 -8.40
CA THR A 602 36.18 -12.52 -9.60
C THR A 602 37.10 -13.23 -10.58
N VAL A 603 37.59 -14.42 -10.23
CA VAL A 603 38.53 -15.23 -11.01
C VAL A 603 38.18 -16.71 -10.88
N TRP A 604 38.56 -17.49 -11.88
CA TRP A 604 38.50 -18.95 -11.83
C TRP A 604 39.79 -19.51 -11.21
N THR A 605 39.67 -20.57 -10.42
CA THR A 605 40.81 -21.25 -9.81
C THR A 605 40.99 -22.65 -10.40
N PRO A 606 42.22 -23.17 -10.54
CA PRO A 606 42.42 -24.52 -11.05
C PRO A 606 41.98 -25.56 -10.01
N ALA A 607 40.98 -26.37 -10.38
CA ALA A 607 40.57 -27.55 -9.64
C ALA A 607 41.51 -28.74 -9.88
N TYR A 608 41.97 -28.87 -11.11
CA TYR A 608 42.93 -29.87 -11.58
C TYR A 608 43.81 -29.26 -12.67
N THR A 609 45.09 -29.61 -12.65
CA THR A 609 46.07 -29.19 -13.66
C THR A 609 46.69 -30.40 -14.32
N GLY A 610 46.51 -30.52 -15.64
CA GLY A 610 47.03 -31.60 -16.47
C GLY A 610 47.87 -31.10 -17.64
N THR A 611 48.25 -32.02 -18.53
CA THR A 611 49.04 -31.72 -19.74
C THR A 611 48.38 -32.22 -21.03
N LYS A 612 47.24 -32.90 -20.91
CA LYS A 612 46.46 -33.47 -22.01
C LYS A 612 45.11 -32.79 -22.02
N GLY A 613 44.73 -32.22 -23.17
CA GLY A 613 43.45 -31.51 -23.32
C GLY A 613 42.27 -32.38 -22.88
N LEU A 614 41.35 -31.79 -22.13
CA LEU A 614 40.12 -32.43 -21.66
C LEU A 614 38.94 -31.92 -22.49
N PHE A 615 38.13 -32.83 -23.01
CA PHE A 615 37.09 -32.51 -23.99
C PHE A 615 35.67 -32.62 -23.45
N SER A 616 35.47 -33.44 -22.41
CA SER A 616 34.17 -33.66 -21.79
C SER A 616 34.30 -33.81 -20.28
N LEU A 617 33.29 -33.34 -19.57
CA LEU A 617 33.19 -33.32 -18.11
C LEU A 617 31.78 -33.79 -17.74
N ASP A 618 31.68 -34.73 -16.81
CA ASP A 618 30.40 -35.16 -16.27
C ASP A 618 30.51 -35.41 -14.77
N GLY A 619 29.39 -35.34 -14.07
CA GLY A 619 29.35 -35.61 -12.64
C GLY A 619 27.93 -35.74 -12.10
N SER A 620 27.74 -36.71 -11.21
CA SER A 620 26.45 -36.93 -10.55
C SER A 620 26.27 -36.10 -9.28
N SER A 621 27.37 -35.59 -8.72
CA SER A 621 27.44 -34.77 -7.51
C SER A 621 28.77 -34.01 -7.50
N PRO A 622 28.93 -32.93 -6.71
CA PRO A 622 30.20 -32.21 -6.62
C PRO A 622 31.34 -33.09 -6.09
N SER A 623 31.01 -34.12 -5.30
CA SER A 623 31.92 -35.17 -4.86
C SER A 623 32.25 -36.26 -5.89
N ARG A 624 31.63 -36.29 -7.08
CA ARG A 624 31.82 -37.35 -8.09
C ARG A 624 31.83 -36.76 -9.49
N ILE A 625 33.02 -36.32 -9.91
CA ILE A 625 33.26 -35.67 -11.19
C ILE A 625 34.29 -36.49 -11.97
N ALA A 626 34.08 -36.66 -13.28
CA ALA A 626 35.06 -37.27 -14.16
C ALA A 626 35.20 -36.48 -15.48
N ALA A 627 36.39 -36.48 -16.03
CA ALA A 627 36.70 -35.84 -17.31
C ALA A 627 37.51 -36.77 -18.20
N VAL A 628 37.33 -36.67 -19.51
CA VAL A 628 38.07 -37.44 -20.50
C VAL A 628 38.66 -36.54 -21.57
N GLY A 629 39.72 -37.01 -22.23
CA GLY A 629 40.40 -36.21 -23.23
C GLY A 629 41.46 -36.91 -24.05
N ALA A 630 42.46 -36.13 -24.45
CA ALA A 630 43.48 -36.52 -25.42
C ALA A 630 44.29 -37.74 -24.96
N GLY A 631 44.62 -38.63 -25.90
CA GLY A 631 45.49 -39.79 -25.64
C GLY A 631 44.92 -40.79 -24.62
N SER A 632 43.62 -41.03 -24.65
CA SER A 632 42.93 -41.91 -23.71
C SER A 632 43.12 -41.52 -22.24
N THR A 633 43.08 -40.23 -21.97
CA THR A 633 43.17 -39.68 -20.60
C THR A 633 41.81 -39.74 -19.92
N LEU A 634 41.77 -40.27 -18.70
CA LEU A 634 40.64 -40.21 -17.77
C LEU A 634 41.10 -39.58 -16.45
N VAL A 635 40.35 -38.59 -16.00
CA VAL A 635 40.57 -37.86 -14.75
C VAL A 635 39.34 -38.06 -13.88
N ASN A 636 39.51 -38.48 -12.62
CA ASN A 636 38.39 -38.66 -11.68
C ASN A 636 38.64 -37.93 -10.37
N PHE A 637 37.60 -37.29 -9.85
CA PHE A 637 37.52 -36.75 -8.52
C PHE A 637 36.67 -37.65 -7.64
N THR A 638 37.26 -38.10 -6.54
CA THR A 638 36.57 -38.72 -5.42
C THR A 638 37.19 -38.15 -4.16
N PRO A 639 36.43 -37.45 -3.32
CA PRO A 639 36.97 -36.79 -2.16
C PRO A 639 37.36 -37.77 -1.05
N PRO A 640 38.28 -37.40 -0.16
CA PRO A 640 38.48 -38.13 1.09
C PRO A 640 37.19 -38.08 1.93
N ALA A 641 36.97 -39.09 2.78
CA ALA A 641 35.92 -38.98 3.79
C ALA A 641 36.30 -37.85 4.77
N PRO A 642 35.36 -36.97 5.15
CA PRO A 642 35.61 -35.94 6.17
C PRO A 642 36.00 -36.62 7.48
N THR A 643 36.96 -36.04 8.22
CA THR A 643 37.25 -36.55 9.57
C THR A 643 36.09 -36.17 10.49
N PRO A 644 35.55 -37.11 11.30
CA PRO A 644 34.53 -36.78 12.28
C PRO A 644 35.01 -35.64 13.21
N PRO A 645 34.12 -34.72 13.59
CA PRO A 645 34.46 -33.61 14.48
C PRO A 645 34.95 -34.05 15.87
#